data_AF-A0A401ZFL0-F1
#
_entry.id   AF-A0A401ZFL0-F1
#
_cell.length_a   1.000
_cell.length_b   1.000
_cell.length_c   1.000
_cell.angle_alpha   90.00
_cell.angle_beta   90.00
_cell.angle_gamma   90.00
#
_symmetry.space_group_name_H-M   'P 1'
#
loop_
_entity.id
_entity.type
_entity.pdbx_description
1 polymer ?
#
loop_
_entity_poly.entity_id
_entity_poly.type
_entity_poly.pdbx_seq_one_letter_code
_entity_poly.pdbx_strand_id
1 'polypeptide(L)'
;MQIHEANHQQPKEVRQRQECFLCTLDPKQPCHTPQLSGRLVAAQERQQQGERVPIITLDTGTERVEVQLEDNYYRSLVKEIKDRAIAPYTLKVQFYHLPHEPVVIEYKNGTRRRYQGNSYTLAVLESDILLNITALNQAEYCTRQYLLNRLIPSSANSATIRGNIVHYCFKELLKEHDRGTFTGDTQQPQETETPLQVMQRHLDQALDLNSIDIALADVPVETMRSDVQPHLESLARWYESESNTLWTLPGVVADDQQAEVGNQVRAETFLLAPEIGLRGRLDIFWQQAGQQRLLELKTGGASGDLPKRDHRWQVLGYHALLAVRRQSKMKRAFATLLYSGTPGKAQSFGIRASIREIQRVNETRNNLILNHVTGIPSAPPGPSRCSKCAMLEHCQTVSALLQWQPPEPTRPESSDQPAVSGLEKEGTTLPTRMPRTILPAERAFFSKYYHLLQIEGQAGEQQQALLWLTPVEERIERGSAIQGLTPVEPPEIQSDGWSLTFRCANTSELREGDEILLSDGNPVAGEVVSGTITAISAEHVSVWTRELIAQPQLIDRYDNDLVHVRTLQNLVRWHHVPSHMQDLVAGKIRPRFMNEEITGRADFNREQNLAVLRALQMKDYLLIHGPPGTGKTSVIAEIVKRLTDQGQRIMLAAFTNQAVDNMLKRLQREGFTQFLRLGSERSVSDEIKPWLLKERLKIAQQALARGEKVKDDPFHPNPSYQDLVFDMLYTTPVVASTTATWSSDKYTPNTGSSGDAGNTNVGFSFDVAIIDEAGQLTIPAILGALRFARRFILVGDEKQLPPLVLSPEASEAGLADSLFSFLKQRNDEYMQQHPLDVSACVPLLTQYRMNKWISNFSSTVFYEKQLEAHPSVANRRLPPIAASRLLQLQKTEQEAVHKALDPRFPLVFWDVRDQEASPEAKQNNAEARAVRELVAGLLARGIQPQDIGIIAPYRAQVANIRRHLFATHPESNWQALPTDTALSVDTVDRFQGGERLVMIISFATSHEPASESQRRQFLINPHRLNVALTRAQRKLILVGCVPALANLPTFSRLITYCRSMNTLLAEPVVVTAR
;
A
#
# COMPACT_ATOMS: atom_id res chain seq x y z
N MET A 1 -14.05 48.95 -33.21
CA MET A 1 -13.05 49.53 -32.29
C MET A 1 -12.27 48.37 -31.70
N GLN A 2 -10.95 48.46 -31.74
CA GLN A 2 -9.97 47.37 -31.62
C GLN A 2 -10.17 46.50 -30.36
N ILE A 3 -10.20 45.18 -30.57
CA ILE A 3 -10.10 44.18 -29.52
C ILE A 3 -8.60 43.97 -29.28
N HIS A 4 -8.12 44.39 -28.11
CA HIS A 4 -6.75 44.17 -27.67
C HIS A 4 -6.49 42.67 -27.46
N GLU A 5 -5.51 42.14 -28.20
CA GLU A 5 -4.87 40.85 -27.96
C GLU A 5 -4.26 40.83 -26.55
N ALA A 6 -4.93 40.16 -25.61
CA ALA A 6 -4.32 39.74 -24.37
C ALA A 6 -3.33 38.60 -24.69
N ASN A 7 -2.04 38.94 -24.65
CA ASN A 7 -0.94 37.98 -24.66
C ASN A 7 -1.18 36.89 -23.61
N HIS A 8 -1.59 35.69 -24.06
CA HIS A 8 -1.55 34.48 -23.26
C HIS A 8 -0.08 34.11 -22.98
N GLN A 9 0.48 34.65 -21.89
CA GLN A 9 1.65 34.06 -21.27
C GLN A 9 1.23 32.74 -20.62
N GLN A 10 1.45 31.63 -21.32
CA GLN A 10 1.41 30.30 -20.70
C GLN A 10 2.37 30.25 -19.49
N PRO A 11 2.02 29.53 -18.41
CA PRO A 11 2.88 29.41 -17.23
C PRO A 11 4.30 28.94 -17.60
N LYS A 12 5.34 29.48 -16.94
CA LYS A 12 6.75 29.09 -17.15
C LYS A 12 6.97 27.57 -17.08
N GLU A 13 6.18 26.85 -16.29
CA GLU A 13 6.22 25.38 -16.19
C GLU A 13 5.79 24.64 -17.46
N VAL A 14 4.85 25.20 -18.22
CA VAL A 14 4.38 24.61 -19.50
C VAL A 14 5.44 24.78 -20.59
N ARG A 15 6.13 25.92 -20.64
CA ARG A 15 7.32 26.11 -21.50
C ARG A 15 8.47 25.17 -21.12
N GLN A 16 8.66 24.92 -19.84
CA GLN A 16 9.71 24.03 -19.32
C GLN A 16 9.50 22.54 -19.67
N ARG A 17 8.27 22.08 -19.93
CA ARG A 17 7.98 20.70 -20.41
C ARG A 17 8.33 20.47 -21.89
N GLN A 18 8.67 21.52 -22.64
CA GLN A 18 8.90 21.42 -24.10
C GLN A 18 10.39 21.31 -24.51
N GLU A 19 11.33 21.39 -23.56
CA GLU A 19 12.75 21.18 -23.87
C GLU A 19 13.08 19.69 -23.97
N CYS A 20 13.66 19.28 -25.10
CA CYS A 20 14.11 17.90 -25.29
C CYS A 20 15.34 17.60 -24.41
N PHE A 21 15.20 16.66 -23.49
CA PHE A 21 16.30 16.28 -22.60
C PHE A 21 17.46 15.56 -23.31
N LEU A 22 17.24 15.05 -24.54
CA LEU A 22 18.26 14.38 -25.35
C LEU A 22 19.04 15.35 -26.24
N CYS A 23 18.54 16.58 -26.43
CA CYS A 23 19.16 17.56 -27.29
C CYS A 23 20.56 18.02 -26.77
N THR A 24 20.83 17.89 -25.47
CA THR A 24 22.18 18.10 -24.90
C THR A 24 23.12 16.90 -25.05
N LEU A 25 22.58 15.73 -25.38
CA LEU A 25 23.33 14.49 -25.57
C LEU A 25 23.69 14.26 -27.03
N ASP A 26 22.86 14.74 -27.97
CA ASP A 26 23.15 14.70 -29.41
C ASP A 26 24.16 15.81 -29.78
N PRO A 27 25.39 15.46 -30.18
CA PRO A 27 26.42 16.44 -30.53
C PRO A 27 26.24 17.01 -31.95
N LYS A 28 25.32 16.48 -32.76
CA LYS A 28 25.24 16.76 -34.19
C LYS A 28 24.20 17.83 -34.55
N GLN A 29 22.98 17.75 -34.01
CA GLN A 29 21.90 18.69 -34.33
C GLN A 29 20.89 18.83 -33.18
N PRO A 30 20.40 20.05 -32.89
CA PRO A 30 19.20 20.21 -32.07
C PRO A 30 17.98 19.63 -32.79
N CYS A 31 17.01 19.24 -31.98
CA CYS A 31 15.76 18.62 -32.37
C CYS A 31 14.84 19.64 -33.05
N HIS A 32 14.26 19.30 -34.19
CA HIS A 32 13.20 20.10 -34.81
C HIS A 32 11.89 19.96 -34.03
N THR A 33 11.52 18.72 -33.69
CA THR A 33 10.35 18.42 -32.87
C THR A 33 10.83 17.75 -31.58
N PRO A 34 10.77 18.45 -30.42
CA PRO A 34 11.34 17.93 -29.18
C PRO A 34 10.57 16.72 -28.65
N GLN A 35 9.25 16.70 -28.87
CA GLN A 35 8.35 15.65 -28.40
C GLN A 35 7.16 15.49 -29.33
N LEU A 36 6.69 14.25 -29.49
CA LEU A 36 5.45 13.90 -30.20
C LEU A 36 4.74 12.76 -29.46
N SER A 37 3.47 12.94 -29.07
CA SER A 37 2.70 11.88 -28.41
C SER A 37 1.43 11.54 -29.17
N GLY A 38 1.01 10.28 -29.12
CA GLY A 38 -0.27 9.86 -29.66
C GLY A 38 -0.63 8.43 -29.25
N ARG A 39 -1.84 8.01 -29.62
CA ARG A 39 -2.28 6.62 -29.47
C ARG A 39 -1.78 5.78 -30.63
N LEU A 40 -1.28 4.59 -30.35
CA LEU A 40 -0.75 3.65 -31.32
C LEU A 40 -1.85 3.14 -32.25
N VAL A 41 -1.72 3.41 -33.54
CA VAL A 41 -2.65 2.91 -34.57
C VAL A 41 -2.13 1.62 -35.20
N ALA A 42 -0.85 1.60 -35.53
CA ALA A 42 -0.18 0.47 -36.17
C ALA A 42 1.33 0.51 -35.95
N ALA A 43 1.97 -0.66 -35.91
CA ALA A 43 3.41 -0.82 -35.92
C ALA A 43 3.80 -1.85 -37.00
N GLN A 44 4.72 -1.50 -37.89
CA GLN A 44 5.11 -2.37 -39.01
C GLN A 44 6.55 -2.17 -39.45
N GLU A 45 7.18 -3.24 -39.94
CA GLU A 45 8.45 -3.15 -40.68
C GLU A 45 8.15 -2.85 -42.16
N ARG A 46 8.82 -1.87 -42.76
CA ARG A 46 8.79 -1.65 -44.21
C ARG A 46 10.17 -1.86 -44.82
N GLN A 47 10.23 -2.48 -45.99
CA GLN A 47 11.47 -2.58 -46.75
C GLN A 47 11.76 -1.24 -47.46
N GLN A 48 12.91 -0.65 -47.19
CA GLN A 48 13.43 0.53 -47.89
C GLN A 48 14.89 0.27 -48.26
N GLN A 49 15.24 0.38 -49.55
CA GLN A 49 16.60 0.20 -50.05
C GLN A 49 17.29 -1.13 -49.63
N GLY A 50 16.51 -2.19 -49.43
CA GLY A 50 17.01 -3.51 -48.99
C GLY A 50 17.07 -3.70 -47.47
N GLU A 51 16.98 -2.64 -46.68
CA GLU A 51 16.90 -2.69 -45.22
C GLU A 51 15.44 -2.66 -44.75
N ARG A 52 15.15 -3.28 -43.61
CA ARG A 52 13.82 -3.24 -43.00
C ARG A 52 13.82 -2.13 -41.97
N VAL A 53 12.87 -1.22 -42.04
CA VAL A 53 12.82 -0.06 -41.15
C VAL A 53 11.53 -0.10 -40.32
N PRO A 54 11.62 0.02 -38.98
CA PRO A 54 10.44 0.10 -38.12
C PRO A 54 9.70 1.43 -38.31
N ILE A 55 8.40 1.34 -38.59
CA ILE A 55 7.49 2.48 -38.70
C ILE A 55 6.33 2.32 -37.73
N ILE A 56 6.14 3.33 -36.88
CA ILE A 56 5.02 3.43 -35.95
C ILE A 56 4.05 4.49 -36.44
N THR A 57 2.76 4.16 -36.52
CA THR A 57 1.68 5.09 -36.86
C THR A 57 0.95 5.48 -35.58
N LEU A 58 0.79 6.78 -35.35
CA LEU A 58 0.09 7.34 -34.21
C LEU A 58 -1.12 8.16 -34.64
N ASP A 59 -2.09 8.25 -33.75
CA ASP A 59 -3.14 9.26 -33.76
C ASP A 59 -2.83 10.26 -32.64
N THR A 60 -2.53 11.51 -33.00
CA THR A 60 -2.20 12.58 -32.04
C THR A 60 -3.45 13.21 -31.43
N GLY A 61 -4.64 12.76 -31.82
CA GLY A 61 -5.94 13.39 -31.53
C GLY A 61 -6.33 14.47 -32.53
N THR A 62 -5.37 14.96 -33.33
CA THR A 62 -5.61 15.96 -34.40
C THR A 62 -5.33 15.40 -35.79
N GLU A 63 -4.32 14.55 -35.92
CA GLU A 63 -3.94 13.92 -37.18
C GLU A 63 -3.31 12.53 -36.97
N ARG A 64 -3.28 11.74 -38.04
CA ARG A 64 -2.51 10.49 -38.08
C ARG A 64 -1.13 10.74 -38.68
N VAL A 65 -0.11 10.40 -37.91
CA VAL A 65 1.30 10.61 -38.26
C VAL A 65 2.06 9.30 -38.28
N GLU A 66 3.13 9.24 -39.07
CA GLU A 66 4.06 8.12 -39.09
C GLU A 66 5.40 8.55 -38.49
N VAL A 67 6.04 7.69 -37.71
CA VAL A 67 7.39 7.89 -37.20
C VAL A 67 8.25 6.74 -37.69
N GLN A 68 9.28 7.06 -38.48
CA GLN A 68 10.28 6.13 -38.97
C GLN A 68 11.48 6.13 -38.01
N LEU A 69 11.80 4.97 -37.45
CA LEU A 69 12.87 4.79 -36.47
C LEU A 69 14.07 4.06 -37.07
N GLU A 70 15.24 4.18 -36.46
CA GLU A 70 16.42 3.40 -36.87
C GLU A 70 16.22 1.88 -36.63
N ASP A 71 16.78 1.06 -37.53
CA ASP A 71 16.61 -0.40 -37.53
C ASP A 71 17.16 -1.09 -36.26
N ASN A 72 18.14 -0.49 -35.59
CA ASN A 72 18.91 -1.17 -34.55
C ASN A 72 18.21 -1.32 -33.18
N TYR A 73 17.07 -0.65 -32.93
CA TYR A 73 16.50 -0.53 -31.57
C TYR A 73 15.00 -0.77 -31.42
N TYR A 74 14.20 -0.83 -32.50
CA TYR A 74 12.73 -0.85 -32.36
C TYR A 74 12.04 -1.98 -33.11
N ARG A 75 12.78 -2.82 -33.84
CA ARG A 75 12.19 -3.98 -34.53
C ARG A 75 11.57 -4.98 -33.57
N SER A 76 12.25 -5.26 -32.45
CA SER A 76 11.75 -6.22 -31.46
C SER A 76 10.41 -5.76 -30.91
N LEU A 77 10.30 -4.47 -30.55
CA LEU A 77 9.07 -3.86 -30.10
C LEU A 77 7.96 -3.91 -31.18
N VAL A 78 8.27 -3.54 -32.42
CA VAL A 78 7.30 -3.59 -33.53
C VAL A 78 6.81 -5.02 -33.78
N LYS A 79 7.71 -6.00 -33.72
CA LYS A 79 7.38 -7.42 -33.84
C LYS A 79 6.46 -7.88 -32.70
N GLU A 80 6.81 -7.55 -31.45
CA GLU A 80 6.01 -7.91 -30.27
C GLU A 80 4.60 -7.30 -30.30
N ILE A 81 4.47 -6.03 -30.71
CA ILE A 81 3.16 -5.38 -30.90
C ILE A 81 2.33 -6.12 -31.95
N LYS A 82 2.97 -6.52 -33.06
CA LYS A 82 2.30 -7.21 -34.16
C LYS A 82 1.87 -8.62 -33.78
N ASP A 83 2.76 -9.39 -33.16
CA ASP A 83 2.55 -10.80 -32.79
C ASP A 83 1.43 -10.96 -31.76
N ARG A 84 1.21 -9.94 -30.91
CA ARG A 84 0.14 -9.92 -29.89
C ARG A 84 -1.21 -9.41 -30.38
N ALA A 85 -1.32 -9.00 -31.65
CA ALA A 85 -2.55 -8.48 -32.25
C ALA A 85 -3.25 -7.40 -31.39
N ILE A 86 -2.46 -6.49 -30.80
CA ILE A 86 -2.96 -5.46 -29.88
C ILE A 86 -3.94 -4.56 -30.62
N ALA A 87 -5.11 -4.33 -30.03
CA ALA A 87 -6.14 -3.51 -30.64
C ALA A 87 -5.63 -2.07 -30.88
N PRO A 88 -5.92 -1.44 -32.03
CA PRO A 88 -5.55 -0.05 -32.28
C PRO A 88 -6.08 0.88 -31.19
N TYR A 89 -5.37 1.98 -30.94
CA TYR A 89 -5.70 3.04 -29.98
C TYR A 89 -5.67 2.66 -28.49
N THR A 90 -5.20 1.45 -28.17
CA THR A 90 -5.09 1.00 -26.77
C THR A 90 -3.86 1.56 -26.07
N LEU A 91 -2.73 1.64 -26.79
CA LEU A 91 -1.46 2.06 -26.20
C LEU A 91 -1.11 3.51 -26.53
N LYS A 92 -0.56 4.24 -25.56
CA LYS A 92 0.03 5.57 -25.73
C LYS A 92 1.53 5.44 -26.02
N VAL A 93 2.02 6.18 -27.01
CA VAL A 93 3.46 6.26 -27.32
C VAL A 93 3.89 7.71 -27.32
N GLN A 94 5.06 7.97 -26.73
CA GLN A 94 5.68 9.28 -26.67
C GLN A 94 7.07 9.19 -27.30
N PHE A 95 7.29 10.02 -28.32
CA PHE A 95 8.56 10.17 -28.99
C PHE A 95 9.28 11.41 -28.47
N TYR A 96 10.59 11.30 -28.30
CA TYR A 96 11.47 12.40 -27.95
C TYR A 96 12.60 12.52 -28.97
N HIS A 97 13.06 13.75 -29.19
CA HIS A 97 14.17 14.07 -30.11
C HIS A 97 13.94 13.65 -31.56
N LEU A 98 13.11 14.41 -32.28
CA LEU A 98 12.93 14.25 -33.73
C LEU A 98 13.72 15.37 -34.43
N PRO A 99 14.90 15.08 -35.00
CA PRO A 99 15.83 16.11 -35.50
C PRO A 99 15.43 16.73 -36.84
N HIS A 100 14.62 16.04 -37.63
CA HIS A 100 14.28 16.45 -38.99
C HIS A 100 12.86 17.00 -39.10
N GLU A 101 12.64 17.89 -40.08
CA GLU A 101 11.31 18.36 -40.45
C GLU A 101 10.47 17.19 -41.01
N PRO A 102 9.18 17.07 -40.65
CA PRO A 102 8.35 15.97 -41.13
C PRO A 102 8.08 16.07 -42.64
N VAL A 103 8.18 14.94 -43.34
CA VAL A 103 7.88 14.83 -44.77
C VAL A 103 6.41 14.48 -44.96
N VAL A 104 5.70 15.15 -45.86
CA VAL A 104 4.31 14.81 -46.20
C VAL A 104 4.29 13.68 -47.22
N ILE A 105 3.51 12.64 -46.95
CA ILE A 105 3.38 11.45 -47.79
C ILE A 105 1.92 11.28 -48.19
N GLU A 106 1.69 11.18 -49.50
CA GLU A 106 0.37 10.96 -50.07
C GLU A 106 0.01 9.47 -50.04
N TYR A 107 -1.14 9.16 -49.45
CA TYR A 107 -1.77 7.84 -49.52
C TYR A 107 -3.12 7.95 -50.22
N LYS A 108 -3.65 6.81 -50.69
CA LYS A 108 -4.98 6.72 -51.33
C LYS A 108 -6.12 7.31 -50.48
N ASN A 109 -5.93 7.41 -49.16
CA ASN A 109 -6.94 7.88 -48.21
C ASN A 109 -6.54 9.22 -47.55
N GLY A 110 -5.67 10.02 -48.18
CA GLY A 110 -5.22 11.34 -47.70
C GLY A 110 -3.71 11.45 -47.47
N THR A 111 -3.24 12.65 -47.12
CA THR A 111 -1.84 12.94 -46.77
C THR A 111 -1.54 12.63 -45.31
N ARG A 112 -0.34 12.12 -45.02
CA ARG A 112 0.17 11.94 -43.65
C ARG A 112 1.56 12.53 -43.50
N ARG A 113 1.83 13.14 -42.36
CA ARG A 113 3.19 13.56 -41.99
C ARG A 113 3.99 12.36 -41.51
N ARG A 114 5.22 12.22 -42.00
CA ARG A 114 6.21 11.25 -41.54
C ARG A 114 7.38 11.96 -40.90
N TYR A 115 7.61 11.67 -39.62
CA TYR A 115 8.79 12.10 -38.87
C TYR A 115 9.90 11.06 -39.03
N GLN A 116 11.14 11.52 -39.17
CA GLN A 116 12.32 10.66 -39.24
C GLN A 116 13.15 10.81 -37.96
N GLY A 117 13.29 9.71 -37.23
CA GLY A 117 14.15 9.63 -36.06
C GLY A 117 15.61 9.32 -36.42
N ASN A 118 16.50 9.51 -35.44
CA ASN A 118 17.90 9.11 -35.48
C ASN A 118 18.25 8.24 -34.25
N SER A 119 19.53 7.90 -34.08
CA SER A 119 20.05 7.14 -32.94
C SER A 119 19.76 7.72 -31.55
N TYR A 120 19.40 9.01 -31.45
CA TYR A 120 19.00 9.69 -30.21
C TYR A 120 17.48 9.75 -30.03
N THR A 121 16.67 9.42 -31.03
CA THR A 121 15.21 9.41 -30.92
C THR A 121 14.73 8.29 -30.00
N LEU A 122 14.05 8.62 -28.91
CA LEU A 122 13.44 7.63 -28.00
C LEU A 122 11.95 7.49 -28.29
N ALA A 123 11.46 6.25 -28.41
CA ALA A 123 10.04 5.93 -28.38
C ALA A 123 9.71 5.28 -27.03
N VAL A 124 8.84 5.88 -26.23
CA VAL A 124 8.48 5.43 -24.87
C VAL A 124 7.01 5.03 -24.85
N LEU A 125 6.72 3.78 -24.50
CA LEU A 125 5.36 3.21 -24.48
C LEU A 125 4.70 3.38 -23.10
N GLU A 126 3.52 3.97 -22.95
CA GLU A 126 2.90 4.19 -21.62
C GLU A 126 3.89 4.82 -20.62
N SER A 127 4.41 6.01 -20.94
CA SER A 127 5.33 6.76 -20.06
C SER A 127 4.77 6.99 -18.65
N ASP A 128 3.44 7.00 -18.52
CA ASP A 128 2.72 7.14 -17.26
C ASP A 128 2.81 5.90 -16.34
N ILE A 129 3.36 4.77 -16.81
CA ILE A 129 3.62 3.59 -15.98
C ILE A 129 5.10 3.52 -15.62
N LEU A 130 5.43 3.71 -14.33
CA LEU A 130 6.81 3.73 -13.85
C LEU A 130 7.31 2.32 -13.47
N LEU A 131 8.22 1.77 -14.27
CA LEU A 131 8.95 0.56 -13.88
C LEU A 131 10.11 0.89 -12.94
N ASN A 132 10.27 0.08 -11.89
CA ASN A 132 11.51 0.12 -11.11
C ASN A 132 12.66 -0.41 -11.99
N ILE A 133 13.79 0.29 -12.03
CA ILE A 133 14.99 -0.15 -12.77
C ILE A 133 15.42 -1.59 -12.43
N THR A 134 15.14 -2.07 -11.22
CA THR A 134 15.47 -3.46 -10.82
C THR A 134 14.69 -4.50 -11.61
N ALA A 135 13.53 -4.13 -12.18
CA ALA A 135 12.77 -4.97 -13.09
C ALA A 135 13.54 -5.28 -14.40
N LEU A 136 14.48 -4.42 -14.78
CA LEU A 136 15.29 -4.59 -16.00
C LEU A 136 16.39 -5.65 -15.83
N ASN A 137 16.88 -5.87 -14.60
CA ASN A 137 18.04 -6.72 -14.31
C ASN A 137 17.90 -8.14 -14.89
N GLN A 138 16.70 -8.70 -14.79
CA GLN A 138 16.40 -10.07 -15.22
C GLN A 138 15.84 -10.15 -16.66
N ALA A 139 15.39 -9.01 -17.20
CA ALA A 139 14.77 -8.95 -18.51
C ALA A 139 15.72 -9.30 -19.66
N GLU A 140 17.04 -9.06 -19.51
CA GLU A 140 18.04 -9.47 -20.49
C GLU A 140 18.11 -11.00 -20.64
N TYR A 141 17.97 -11.72 -19.53
CA TYR A 141 17.97 -13.18 -19.53
C TYR A 141 16.65 -13.71 -20.11
N CYS A 142 15.53 -13.25 -19.57
CA CYS A 142 14.19 -13.63 -19.99
C CYS A 142 13.16 -12.58 -19.54
N THR A 143 12.54 -11.88 -20.49
CA THR A 143 11.52 -10.85 -20.20
C THR A 143 10.29 -11.39 -19.46
N ARG A 144 10.02 -12.70 -19.53
CA ARG A 144 8.95 -13.38 -18.77
C ARG A 144 9.17 -13.32 -17.25
N GLN A 145 10.43 -13.23 -16.80
CA GLN A 145 10.76 -13.17 -15.38
C GLN A 145 10.14 -11.95 -14.69
N TYR A 146 9.89 -10.86 -15.42
CA TYR A 146 9.19 -9.69 -14.89
C TYR A 146 7.80 -10.04 -14.33
N LEU A 147 6.91 -10.64 -15.14
CA LEU A 147 5.58 -11.04 -14.67
C LEU A 147 5.65 -12.18 -13.66
N LEU A 148 6.58 -13.11 -13.85
CA LEU A 148 6.77 -14.22 -12.91
C LEU A 148 7.16 -13.72 -11.51
N ASN A 149 8.10 -12.79 -11.37
CA ASN A 149 8.48 -12.24 -10.06
C ASN A 149 7.37 -11.43 -9.38
N ARG A 150 6.40 -10.92 -10.14
CA ARG A 150 5.18 -10.31 -9.56
C ARG A 150 4.22 -11.36 -9.01
N LEU A 151 4.24 -12.57 -9.53
CA LEU A 151 3.36 -13.69 -9.14
C LEU A 151 3.99 -14.64 -8.12
N ILE A 152 5.32 -14.80 -8.19
CA ILE A 152 6.10 -15.72 -7.37
C ILE A 152 6.93 -14.86 -6.44
N PRO A 153 6.70 -14.95 -5.13
CA PRO A 153 7.43 -14.13 -4.21
C PRO A 153 8.89 -14.62 -4.10
N SER A 154 9.80 -13.68 -3.83
CA SER A 154 11.17 -13.99 -3.46
C SER A 154 11.27 -14.00 -1.94
N SER A 155 11.53 -15.16 -1.33
CA SER A 155 11.82 -15.21 0.11
C SER A 155 13.15 -14.51 0.40
N ALA A 156 13.20 -13.75 1.50
CA ALA A 156 14.44 -13.14 1.95
C ALA A 156 15.36 -14.25 2.45
N ASN A 157 16.35 -14.62 1.63
CA ASN A 157 17.37 -15.58 2.01
C ASN A 157 18.50 -14.90 2.82
N SER A 158 19.33 -15.73 3.47
CA SER A 158 20.51 -15.28 4.21
C SER A 158 21.38 -14.27 3.43
N ALA A 159 21.57 -14.49 2.13
CA ALA A 159 22.35 -13.59 1.28
C ALA A 159 21.72 -12.19 1.13
N THR A 160 20.39 -12.10 1.06
CA THR A 160 19.65 -10.84 0.98
C THR A 160 19.75 -10.09 2.30
N ILE A 161 19.60 -10.79 3.43
CA ILE A 161 19.72 -10.20 4.77
C ILE A 161 21.14 -9.67 4.99
N ARG A 162 22.17 -10.48 4.68
CA ARG A 162 23.58 -10.05 4.68
C ARG A 162 23.79 -8.81 3.82
N GLY A 163 23.21 -8.80 2.61
CA GLY A 163 23.19 -7.66 1.71
C GLY A 163 22.70 -6.38 2.39
N ASN A 164 21.52 -6.44 2.99
CA ASN A 164 20.90 -5.30 3.66
C ASN A 164 21.74 -4.78 4.83
N ILE A 165 22.32 -5.68 5.65
CA ILE A 165 23.19 -5.32 6.78
C ILE A 165 24.45 -4.59 6.29
N VAL A 166 25.14 -5.13 5.27
CA VAL A 166 26.33 -4.49 4.70
C VAL A 166 26.00 -3.11 4.12
N HIS A 167 24.89 -2.98 3.38
CA HIS A 167 24.46 -1.68 2.85
C HIS A 167 24.15 -0.70 3.98
N TYR A 168 23.50 -1.14 5.05
CA TYR A 168 23.22 -0.29 6.22
C TYR A 168 24.50 0.25 6.85
N CYS A 169 25.44 -0.62 7.24
CA CYS A 169 26.70 -0.21 7.87
C CYS A 169 27.48 0.79 6.99
N PHE A 170 27.57 0.51 5.69
CA PHE A 170 28.28 1.40 4.77
C PHE A 170 27.59 2.74 4.61
N LYS A 171 26.26 2.77 4.54
CA LYS A 171 25.49 4.02 4.47
C LYS A 171 25.68 4.87 5.72
N GLU A 172 25.64 4.27 6.91
CA GLU A 172 25.82 5.02 8.16
C GLU A 172 27.24 5.61 8.28
N LEU A 173 28.28 4.90 7.84
CA LEU A 173 29.63 5.46 7.72
C LEU A 173 29.64 6.74 6.86
N LEU A 174 28.99 6.69 5.69
CA LEU A 174 28.94 7.84 4.78
C LEU A 174 28.14 9.01 5.35
N LYS A 175 27.07 8.74 6.09
CA LYS A 175 26.28 9.77 6.77
C LYS A 175 27.06 10.46 7.88
N GLU A 176 27.84 9.72 8.66
CA GLU A 176 28.70 10.31 9.70
C GLU A 176 29.85 11.13 9.11
N HIS A 177 30.34 10.77 7.92
CA HIS A 177 31.28 11.60 7.18
C HIS A 177 30.65 12.93 6.74
N ASP A 178 29.46 12.91 6.13
CA ASP A 178 28.74 14.11 5.67
C ASP A 178 28.42 15.08 6.83
N ARG A 179 28.16 14.56 8.03
CA ARG A 179 27.88 15.35 9.24
C ARG A 179 29.12 15.98 9.88
N GLY A 180 30.33 15.65 9.42
CA GLY A 180 31.58 16.07 10.05
C GLY A 180 31.85 15.44 11.42
N THR A 181 30.98 14.52 11.89
CA THR A 181 31.16 13.78 13.15
C THR A 181 32.34 12.81 13.09
N PHE A 182 32.73 12.42 11.88
CA PHE A 182 33.90 11.59 11.60
C PHE A 182 35.22 12.38 11.65
N THR A 183 35.19 13.69 11.46
CA THR A 183 36.38 14.56 11.37
C THR A 183 36.38 15.61 12.49
N GLY A 184 36.67 15.18 13.72
CA GLY A 184 37.38 15.92 14.78
C GLY A 184 37.21 17.43 14.98
N ASP A 185 36.10 18.07 14.65
CA ASP A 185 35.91 19.53 14.81
C ASP A 185 35.15 19.92 16.11
N THR A 186 35.21 19.05 17.12
CA THR A 186 34.81 19.39 18.49
C THR A 186 36.06 19.58 19.34
N GLN A 187 36.08 20.63 20.15
CA GLN A 187 37.23 21.12 20.94
C GLN A 187 37.65 20.18 22.10
N GLN A 188 37.54 18.86 21.94
CA GLN A 188 38.04 17.87 22.89
C GLN A 188 38.74 16.70 22.15
N PRO A 189 39.92 16.26 22.61
CA PRO A 189 40.67 15.19 21.96
C PRO A 189 40.03 13.82 22.29
N GLN A 190 39.07 13.39 21.48
CA GLN A 190 38.65 11.99 21.40
C GLN A 190 39.38 11.33 20.22
N GLU A 191 39.87 10.11 20.42
CA GLU A 191 40.55 9.32 19.38
C GLU A 191 39.67 9.21 18.13
N THR A 192 40.20 9.57 16.95
CA THR A 192 39.47 9.44 15.68
C THR A 192 39.23 7.97 15.35
N GLU A 193 37.97 7.52 15.40
CA GLU A 193 37.56 6.17 14.99
C GLU A 193 37.92 5.92 13.51
N THR A 194 38.42 4.74 13.18
CA THR A 194 38.64 4.29 11.80
C THR A 194 37.30 4.01 11.09
N PRO A 195 37.22 4.06 9.75
CA PRO A 195 36.00 3.72 9.01
C PRO A 195 35.46 2.31 9.33
N LEU A 196 36.37 1.37 9.59
CA LEU A 196 36.02 0.01 10.00
C LEU A 196 35.34 0.00 11.39
N GLN A 197 35.89 0.73 12.36
CA GLN A 197 35.31 0.83 13.71
C GLN A 197 33.89 1.44 13.68
N VAL A 198 33.68 2.48 12.87
CA VAL A 198 32.34 3.07 12.68
C VAL A 198 31.36 2.05 12.10
N MET A 199 31.74 1.35 11.03
CA MET A 199 30.87 0.33 10.43
C MET A 199 30.60 -0.85 11.38
N GLN A 200 31.58 -1.25 12.20
CA GLN A 200 31.42 -2.28 13.23
C GLN A 200 30.48 -1.83 14.35
N ARG A 201 30.53 -0.57 14.77
CA ARG A 201 29.57 0.00 15.73
C ARG A 201 28.13 -0.08 15.20
N HIS A 202 27.94 0.23 13.91
CA HIS A 202 26.64 0.12 13.26
C HIS A 202 26.20 -1.31 12.93
N LEU A 203 27.14 -2.27 12.90
CA LEU A 203 26.83 -3.69 12.67
C LEU A 203 25.96 -4.25 13.79
N ASP A 204 26.23 -3.92 15.05
CA ASP A 204 25.44 -4.41 16.18
C ASP A 204 23.99 -3.94 16.11
N GLN A 205 23.79 -2.66 15.78
CA GLN A 205 22.44 -2.11 15.56
C GLN A 205 21.75 -2.78 14.38
N ALA A 206 22.46 -3.00 13.27
CA ALA A 206 21.91 -3.67 12.09
C ALA A 206 21.50 -5.12 12.38
N LEU A 207 22.30 -5.85 13.15
CA LEU A 207 21.99 -7.22 13.58
C LEU A 207 20.76 -7.26 14.49
N ASP A 208 20.63 -6.31 15.43
CA ASP A 208 19.44 -6.22 16.30
C ASP A 208 18.17 -5.92 15.50
N LEU A 209 18.22 -4.94 14.60
CA LEU A 209 17.09 -4.56 13.72
C LEU A 209 16.61 -5.72 12.84
N ASN A 210 17.53 -6.61 12.41
CA ASN A 210 17.25 -7.75 11.54
C ASN A 210 17.19 -9.09 12.28
N SER A 211 17.26 -9.09 13.61
CA SER A 211 17.40 -10.30 14.44
C SER A 211 16.32 -11.36 14.17
N ILE A 212 15.06 -10.95 14.05
CA ILE A 212 13.93 -11.84 13.72
C ILE A 212 14.07 -12.39 12.31
N ASP A 213 14.47 -11.57 11.34
CA ASP A 213 14.63 -12.02 9.95
C ASP A 213 15.81 -13.00 9.80
N ILE A 214 16.90 -12.77 10.54
CA ILE A 214 18.04 -13.69 10.65
C ILE A 214 17.59 -15.04 11.23
N ALA A 215 16.83 -15.02 12.33
CA ALA A 215 16.30 -16.23 12.95
C ALA A 215 15.36 -17.01 12.02
N LEU A 216 14.46 -16.32 11.31
CA LEU A 216 13.53 -16.93 10.36
C LEU A 216 14.23 -17.48 9.11
N ALA A 217 15.39 -16.92 8.76
CA ALA A 217 16.25 -17.44 7.69
C ALA A 217 17.07 -18.67 8.11
N ASP A 218 16.93 -19.14 9.36
CA ASP A 218 17.64 -20.30 9.91
C ASP A 218 19.17 -20.11 9.91
N VAL A 219 19.62 -18.92 10.33
CA VAL A 219 21.04 -18.56 10.41
C VAL A 219 21.36 -18.02 11.81
N PRO A 220 22.38 -18.55 12.51
CA PRO A 220 22.84 -17.96 13.77
C PRO A 220 23.36 -16.53 13.57
N VAL A 221 23.05 -15.64 14.52
CA VAL A 221 23.49 -14.23 14.46
C VAL A 221 25.00 -14.09 14.35
N GLU A 222 25.77 -14.93 15.06
CA GLU A 222 27.23 -14.92 14.98
C GLU A 222 27.77 -15.41 13.63
N THR A 223 27.08 -16.35 12.97
CA THR A 223 27.39 -16.73 11.60
C THR A 223 27.13 -15.56 10.64
N MET A 224 26.00 -14.87 10.79
CA MET A 224 25.70 -13.67 10.00
C MET A 224 26.75 -12.57 10.22
N ARG A 225 27.15 -12.33 11.47
CA ARG A 225 28.23 -11.39 11.82
C ARG A 225 29.54 -11.77 11.12
N SER A 226 29.96 -13.03 11.22
CA SER A 226 31.18 -13.53 10.58
C SER A 226 31.12 -13.45 9.06
N ASP A 227 29.95 -13.61 8.45
CA ASP A 227 29.75 -13.46 7.01
C ASP A 227 29.80 -11.99 6.56
N VAL A 228 29.33 -11.07 7.41
CA VAL A 228 29.31 -9.61 7.12
C VAL A 228 30.70 -9.00 7.28
N GLN A 229 31.47 -9.44 8.27
CA GLN A 229 32.75 -8.84 8.65
C GLN A 229 33.73 -8.64 7.48
N PRO A 230 34.00 -9.64 6.60
CA PRO A 230 34.93 -9.47 5.48
C PRO A 230 34.47 -8.40 4.48
N HIS A 231 33.15 -8.21 4.32
CA HIS A 231 32.61 -7.17 3.46
C HIS A 231 32.90 -5.77 4.02
N LEU A 232 32.75 -5.59 5.34
CA LEU A 232 33.04 -4.31 6.00
C LEU A 232 34.52 -3.96 5.92
N GLU A 233 35.42 -4.93 6.12
CA GLU A 233 36.86 -4.73 5.95
C GLU A 233 37.22 -4.30 4.52
N SER A 234 36.65 -4.98 3.51
CA SER A 234 36.85 -4.64 2.11
C SER A 234 36.36 -3.24 1.77
N LEU A 235 35.21 -2.84 2.32
CA LEU A 235 34.62 -1.51 2.12
C LEU A 235 35.41 -0.42 2.85
N ALA A 236 35.90 -0.69 4.07
CA ALA A 236 36.71 0.25 4.84
C ALA A 236 38.00 0.58 4.09
N ARG A 237 38.73 -0.45 3.62
CA ARG A 237 39.96 -0.26 2.83
C ARG A 237 39.70 0.48 1.52
N TRP A 238 38.59 0.17 0.86
CA TRP A 238 38.21 0.90 -0.36
C TRP A 238 37.95 2.37 -0.05
N TYR A 239 37.16 2.65 0.98
CA TYR A 239 36.86 4.01 1.45
C TYR A 239 38.13 4.80 1.79
N GLU A 240 39.08 4.18 2.50
CA GLU A 240 40.39 4.78 2.82
C GLU A 240 41.23 5.02 1.56
N SER A 241 41.29 4.05 0.64
CA SER A 241 42.10 4.18 -0.58
C SER A 241 41.58 5.27 -1.52
N GLU A 242 40.28 5.50 -1.49
CA GLU A 242 39.62 6.52 -2.29
C GLU A 242 39.49 7.84 -1.52
N SER A 243 40.03 7.97 -0.30
CA SER A 243 39.86 9.18 0.50
C SER A 243 40.47 10.43 -0.12
N ASN A 244 41.57 10.26 -0.85
CA ASN A 244 42.22 11.34 -1.59
C ASN A 244 41.46 11.74 -2.88
N THR A 245 40.56 10.89 -3.38
CA THR A 245 39.80 11.07 -4.63
C THR A 245 38.30 11.30 -4.43
N LEU A 246 37.77 10.92 -3.26
CA LEU A 246 36.38 11.07 -2.81
C LEU A 246 36.22 12.15 -1.74
N TRP A 247 37.20 12.36 -0.84
CA TRP A 247 36.98 13.09 0.41
C TRP A 247 37.85 14.37 0.55
N THR A 248 39.08 14.42 0.02
CA THR A 248 39.96 15.59 0.19
C THR A 248 40.27 16.36 -1.10
N LEU A 249 39.56 17.45 -1.31
CA LEU A 249 40.13 18.71 -1.79
C LEU A 249 39.41 19.83 -1.02
N PRO A 250 40.08 20.52 -0.07
CA PRO A 250 39.59 21.82 0.36
C PRO A 250 39.59 22.70 -0.89
N GLY A 251 38.47 23.37 -1.15
CA GLY A 251 38.48 24.46 -2.13
C GLY A 251 39.54 25.45 -1.71
N VAL A 252 40.68 25.46 -2.40
CA VAL A 252 41.63 26.57 -2.27
C VAL A 252 40.89 27.78 -2.79
N VAL A 253 40.50 28.64 -1.87
CA VAL A 253 39.96 29.96 -2.14
C VAL A 253 41.00 30.70 -2.97
N ALA A 254 40.69 30.92 -4.24
CA ALA A 254 41.31 31.94 -5.06
C ALA A 254 40.19 32.68 -5.79
N ASP A 255 39.95 33.90 -5.28
CA ASP A 255 39.18 35.01 -5.82
C ASP A 255 37.67 34.86 -6.09
N ASP A 256 36.95 35.60 -5.25
CA ASP A 256 35.80 36.45 -5.53
C ASP A 256 34.57 35.88 -6.28
N GLN A 257 33.48 35.88 -5.49
CA GLN A 257 32.06 35.91 -5.85
C GLN A 257 31.34 34.55 -6.06
N GLN A 258 30.59 34.19 -5.01
CA GLN A 258 29.40 33.31 -5.00
C GLN A 258 29.60 31.87 -5.49
N ALA A 259 30.09 30.99 -4.60
CA ALA A 259 29.88 29.54 -4.73
C ALA A 259 29.74 28.86 -3.34
N GLU A 260 28.60 29.06 -2.69
CA GLU A 260 28.13 28.12 -1.66
C GLU A 260 27.58 26.87 -2.36
N VAL A 261 28.43 25.90 -2.65
CA VAL A 261 27.98 24.51 -2.90
C VAL A 261 28.92 23.60 -2.13
N GLY A 262 28.56 23.34 -0.87
CA GLY A 262 29.24 22.36 -0.03
C GLY A 262 29.21 20.96 -0.64
N ASN A 263 30.17 20.12 -0.26
CA ASN A 263 30.13 18.69 -0.58
C ASN A 263 28.86 18.09 0.03
N GLN A 264 28.16 17.28 -0.75
CA GLN A 264 26.88 16.70 -0.34
C GLN A 264 26.86 15.21 -0.69
N VAL A 265 26.83 14.34 0.32
CA VAL A 265 26.60 12.90 0.16
C VAL A 265 25.13 12.59 0.46
N ARG A 266 24.49 11.80 -0.40
CA ARG A 266 23.11 11.38 -0.22
C ARG A 266 23.00 9.87 -0.37
N ALA A 267 22.56 9.21 0.70
CA ALA A 267 22.19 7.80 0.65
C ALA A 267 20.73 7.66 0.20
N GLU A 268 20.40 6.51 -0.40
CA GLU A 268 19.02 6.12 -0.77
C GLU A 268 18.26 7.16 -1.62
N THR A 269 18.95 7.85 -2.52
CA THR A 269 18.35 8.90 -3.37
C THR A 269 17.26 8.30 -4.26
N PHE A 270 16.02 8.71 -4.03
CA PHE A 270 14.88 8.28 -4.82
C PHE A 270 14.71 9.14 -6.07
N LEU A 271 14.69 8.50 -7.23
CA LEU A 271 14.63 9.15 -8.53
C LEU A 271 13.39 8.71 -9.31
N LEU A 272 12.63 9.70 -9.77
CA LEU A 272 11.51 9.54 -10.69
C LEU A 272 11.88 10.15 -12.06
N ALA A 273 11.49 9.48 -13.14
CA ALA A 273 11.57 10.00 -14.50
C ALA A 273 10.34 9.56 -15.32
N PRO A 274 9.17 10.21 -15.10
CA PRO A 274 7.95 9.93 -15.85
C PRO A 274 8.09 10.07 -17.36
N GLU A 275 9.01 10.92 -17.83
CA GLU A 275 9.27 11.13 -19.25
C GLU A 275 9.66 9.83 -19.96
N ILE A 276 10.42 8.95 -19.28
CA ILE A 276 10.85 7.64 -19.78
C ILE A 276 10.19 6.47 -19.06
N GLY A 277 9.22 6.75 -18.18
CA GLY A 277 8.49 5.75 -17.42
C GLY A 277 9.36 4.83 -16.55
N LEU A 278 10.34 5.42 -15.86
CA LEU A 278 11.24 4.70 -14.94
C LEU A 278 11.28 5.36 -13.56
N ARG A 279 11.55 4.55 -12.54
CA ARG A 279 11.88 4.96 -11.17
C ARG A 279 12.98 4.11 -10.58
N GLY A 280 13.72 4.62 -9.61
CA GLY A 280 14.77 3.86 -8.94
C GLY A 280 15.20 4.50 -7.63
N ARG A 281 15.83 3.72 -6.77
CA ARG A 281 16.46 4.22 -5.54
C ARG A 281 17.94 3.90 -5.62
N LEU A 282 18.74 4.94 -5.80
CA LEU A 282 20.18 4.83 -5.88
C LEU A 282 20.76 4.67 -4.47
N ASP A 283 21.73 3.76 -4.29
CA ASP A 283 22.36 3.56 -3.00
C ASP A 283 23.03 4.83 -2.50
N ILE A 284 23.92 5.42 -3.31
CA ILE A 284 24.65 6.65 -2.98
C ILE A 284 24.75 7.57 -4.20
N PHE A 285 24.37 8.83 -3.99
CA PHE A 285 24.64 9.97 -4.87
C PHE A 285 25.60 10.92 -4.16
N TRP A 286 26.62 11.44 -4.85
CA TRP A 286 27.43 12.51 -4.27
C TRP A 286 27.78 13.60 -5.27
N GLN A 287 27.94 14.82 -4.75
CA GLN A 287 28.35 16.00 -5.48
C GLN A 287 29.55 16.67 -4.78
N GLN A 288 30.62 16.90 -5.54
CA GLN A 288 31.85 17.56 -5.07
C GLN A 288 32.48 18.39 -6.19
N ALA A 289 32.83 19.65 -5.91
CA ALA A 289 33.50 20.56 -6.86
C ALA A 289 32.85 20.61 -8.27
N GLY A 290 31.53 20.45 -8.35
CA GLY A 290 30.78 20.42 -9.61
C GLY A 290 30.84 19.10 -10.39
N GLN A 291 31.50 18.06 -9.87
CA GLN A 291 31.40 16.68 -10.36
C GLN A 291 30.33 15.92 -9.57
N GLN A 292 29.54 15.12 -10.27
CA GLN A 292 28.54 14.23 -9.68
C GLN A 292 28.92 12.80 -9.98
N ARG A 293 28.75 11.92 -9.01
CA ARG A 293 29.03 10.50 -9.17
C ARG A 293 27.98 9.65 -8.46
N LEU A 294 27.84 8.44 -8.98
CA LEU A 294 26.81 7.48 -8.59
C LEU A 294 27.52 6.24 -8.09
N LEU A 295 27.03 5.65 -7.01
CA LEU A 295 27.55 4.37 -6.53
C LEU A 295 26.39 3.41 -6.28
N GLU A 296 26.50 2.23 -6.88
CA GLU A 296 25.64 1.08 -6.60
C GLU A 296 26.51 0.01 -5.92
N LEU A 297 26.08 -0.45 -4.74
CA LEU A 297 26.80 -1.44 -3.96
C LEU A 297 26.21 -2.84 -4.20
N LYS A 298 27.08 -3.85 -4.25
CA LYS A 298 26.71 -5.26 -4.35
C LYS A 298 27.55 -6.11 -3.42
N THR A 299 26.90 -6.98 -2.66
CA THR A 299 27.59 -7.88 -1.70
C THR A 299 28.12 -9.17 -2.30
N GLY A 300 27.81 -9.47 -3.57
CA GLY A 300 28.44 -10.58 -4.30
C GLY A 300 29.85 -10.23 -4.81
N GLY A 301 30.50 -11.18 -5.47
CA GLY A 301 31.70 -10.93 -6.28
C GLY A 301 31.37 -10.63 -7.75
N ALA A 302 32.32 -10.03 -8.47
CA ALA A 302 32.26 -9.87 -9.93
C ALA A 302 32.55 -11.19 -10.67
N SER A 303 32.38 -11.20 -12.00
CA SER A 303 32.72 -12.36 -12.84
C SER A 303 34.08 -12.12 -13.52
N GLY A 304 35.16 -12.33 -12.78
CA GLY A 304 36.52 -12.00 -13.23
C GLY A 304 36.75 -10.49 -13.31
N ASP A 305 37.34 -10.03 -14.41
CA ASP A 305 37.67 -8.61 -14.64
C ASP A 305 36.48 -7.75 -15.12
N LEU A 306 35.28 -8.33 -15.20
CA LEU A 306 34.08 -7.62 -15.66
C LEU A 306 32.95 -7.71 -14.62
N PRO A 307 32.16 -6.62 -14.48
CA PRO A 307 30.97 -6.65 -13.64
C PRO A 307 29.94 -7.63 -14.21
N LYS A 308 29.13 -8.21 -13.33
CA LYS A 308 28.00 -9.06 -13.73
C LYS A 308 27.03 -8.25 -14.60
N ARG A 309 26.51 -8.89 -15.65
CA ARG A 309 25.70 -8.23 -16.69
C ARG A 309 24.42 -7.60 -16.13
N ASP A 310 23.70 -8.33 -15.30
CA ASP A 310 22.49 -7.90 -14.60
C ASP A 310 22.73 -6.68 -13.69
N HIS A 311 23.87 -6.64 -12.97
CA HIS A 311 24.23 -5.49 -12.15
C HIS A 311 24.58 -4.26 -13.01
N ARG A 312 25.24 -4.46 -14.15
CA ARG A 312 25.53 -3.36 -15.10
C ARG A 312 24.25 -2.72 -15.62
N TRP A 313 23.18 -3.49 -15.86
CA TRP A 313 21.89 -2.95 -16.31
C TRP A 313 21.25 -2.00 -15.31
N GLN A 314 21.33 -2.31 -14.01
CA GLN A 314 20.82 -1.42 -12.98
C GLN A 314 21.51 -0.05 -13.04
N VAL A 315 22.84 -0.06 -13.21
CA VAL A 315 23.64 1.18 -13.36
C VAL A 315 23.29 1.95 -14.63
N LEU A 316 23.10 1.26 -15.75
CA LEU A 316 22.62 1.88 -16.99
C LEU A 316 21.20 2.46 -16.84
N GLY A 317 20.36 1.84 -16.03
CA GLY A 317 19.04 2.37 -15.65
C GLY A 317 19.14 3.69 -14.90
N TYR A 318 20.04 3.82 -13.92
CA TYR A 318 20.27 5.11 -13.24
C TYR A 318 20.80 6.18 -14.19
N HIS A 319 21.69 5.83 -15.12
CA HIS A 319 22.12 6.76 -16.17
C HIS A 319 20.95 7.27 -17.01
N ALA A 320 20.01 6.38 -17.37
CA ALA A 320 18.80 6.78 -18.08
C ALA A 320 17.91 7.73 -17.25
N LEU A 321 17.73 7.46 -15.95
CA LEU A 321 17.00 8.35 -15.03
C LEU A 321 17.63 9.76 -14.96
N LEU A 322 18.96 9.84 -14.94
CA LEU A 322 19.67 11.12 -14.88
C LEU A 322 19.73 11.84 -16.23
N ALA A 323 19.68 11.11 -17.34
CA ALA A 323 19.68 11.70 -18.69
C ALA A 323 18.49 12.64 -18.90
N VAL A 324 17.37 12.38 -18.24
CA VAL A 324 16.14 13.19 -18.28
C VAL A 324 16.26 14.46 -17.41
N ARG A 325 17.14 14.45 -16.40
CA ARG A 325 17.30 15.58 -15.48
C ARG A 325 17.90 16.79 -16.20
N ARG A 326 17.42 17.99 -15.87
CA ARG A 326 17.79 19.22 -16.59
C ARG A 326 19.22 19.70 -16.30
N GLN A 327 19.82 19.30 -15.18
CA GLN A 327 21.19 19.68 -14.86
C GLN A 327 22.17 18.95 -15.79
N SER A 328 22.82 19.68 -16.70
CA SER A 328 23.79 19.13 -17.66
C SER A 328 24.96 18.38 -17.01
N LYS A 329 25.29 18.73 -15.76
CA LYS A 329 26.31 18.05 -14.93
C LYS A 329 25.87 16.63 -14.51
N MET A 330 24.57 16.40 -14.24
CA MET A 330 24.03 15.07 -13.88
C MET A 330 24.12 14.09 -15.05
N LYS A 331 23.93 14.59 -16.28
CA LYS A 331 23.99 13.77 -17.50
C LYS A 331 25.38 13.19 -17.79
N ARG A 332 26.42 13.71 -17.12
CA ARG A 332 27.81 13.27 -17.25
C ARG A 332 28.33 12.61 -15.97
N ALA A 333 27.44 12.29 -15.03
CA ALA A 333 27.84 11.68 -13.77
C ALA A 333 28.56 10.34 -14.03
N PHE A 334 29.65 10.10 -13.30
CA PHE A 334 30.38 8.84 -13.42
C PHE A 334 29.77 7.82 -12.46
N ALA A 335 29.39 6.65 -12.97
CA ALA A 335 28.83 5.59 -12.14
C ALA A 335 29.88 4.55 -11.77
N THR A 336 29.91 4.21 -10.49
CA THR A 336 30.76 3.17 -9.92
C THR A 336 29.89 2.01 -9.46
N LEU A 337 30.16 0.82 -9.97
CA LEU A 337 29.60 -0.42 -9.42
C LEU A 337 30.63 -1.03 -8.45
N LEU A 338 30.27 -1.10 -7.18
CA LEU A 338 31.17 -1.55 -6.11
C LEU A 338 30.76 -2.94 -5.61
N TYR A 339 31.71 -3.87 -5.60
CA TYR A 339 31.52 -5.23 -5.09
C TYR A 339 32.31 -5.42 -3.80
N SER A 340 31.62 -5.71 -2.70
CA SER A 340 32.27 -5.99 -1.41
C SER A 340 32.60 -7.47 -1.20
N GLY A 341 32.18 -8.37 -2.10
CA GLY A 341 32.32 -9.82 -1.93
C GLY A 341 33.72 -10.39 -2.11
N THR A 342 34.71 -9.58 -2.49
CA THR A 342 36.11 -10.00 -2.59
C THR A 342 36.82 -9.72 -1.27
N PRO A 343 37.32 -10.73 -0.54
CA PRO A 343 37.95 -10.53 0.76
C PRO A 343 39.16 -9.59 0.67
N GLY A 344 39.19 -8.62 1.57
CA GLY A 344 40.30 -7.69 1.76
C GLY A 344 40.48 -6.61 0.69
N LYS A 345 39.70 -6.61 -0.40
CA LYS A 345 39.69 -5.54 -1.40
C LYS A 345 38.36 -5.51 -2.16
N ALA A 346 37.55 -4.47 -1.94
CA ALA A 346 36.36 -4.26 -2.77
C ALA A 346 36.76 -3.96 -4.23
N GLN A 347 35.99 -4.49 -5.18
CA GLN A 347 36.22 -4.27 -6.61
C GLN A 347 35.30 -3.16 -7.12
N SER A 348 35.86 -2.10 -7.70
CA SER A 348 35.11 -1.00 -8.29
C SER A 348 35.19 -1.03 -9.82
N PHE A 349 34.06 -0.82 -10.49
CA PHE A 349 33.99 -0.74 -11.95
C PHE A 349 33.34 0.56 -12.38
N GLY A 350 34.04 1.33 -13.20
CA GLY A 350 33.49 2.52 -13.85
C GLY A 350 32.55 2.15 -15.00
N ILE A 351 31.28 2.53 -14.90
CA ILE A 351 30.28 2.30 -15.95
C ILE A 351 29.94 3.64 -16.59
N ARG A 352 30.30 3.79 -17.86
CA ARG A 352 29.86 4.91 -18.70
C ARG A 352 28.67 4.47 -19.54
N ALA A 353 27.66 5.33 -19.64
CA ALA A 353 26.54 5.12 -20.54
C ALA A 353 26.72 5.98 -21.80
N SER A 354 26.51 5.34 -22.95
CA SER A 354 26.33 5.96 -24.25
C SER A 354 24.84 5.98 -24.62
N ILE A 355 24.48 6.76 -25.65
CA ILE A 355 23.11 6.77 -26.17
C ILE A 355 22.61 5.37 -26.56
N ARG A 356 23.52 4.49 -27.04
CA ARG A 356 23.19 3.11 -27.38
C ARG A 356 22.70 2.30 -26.17
N GLU A 357 23.27 2.53 -25.00
CA GLU A 357 22.86 1.85 -23.78
C GLU A 357 21.55 2.42 -23.24
N ILE A 358 21.33 3.73 -23.34
CA ILE A 358 20.04 4.36 -23.01
C ILE A 358 18.92 3.82 -23.91
N GLN A 359 19.16 3.71 -25.22
CA GLN A 359 18.21 3.10 -26.17
C GLN A 359 17.86 1.66 -25.79
N ARG A 360 18.85 0.85 -25.43
CA ARG A 360 18.65 -0.54 -25.00
C ARG A 360 17.86 -0.67 -23.68
N VAL A 361 18.10 0.23 -22.73
CA VAL A 361 17.30 0.34 -21.50
C VAL A 361 15.85 0.64 -21.85
N ASN A 362 15.62 1.63 -22.72
CA ASN A 362 14.29 2.02 -23.15
C ASN A 362 13.55 0.91 -23.92
N GLU A 363 14.21 0.23 -24.86
CA GLU A 363 13.62 -0.89 -25.61
C GLU A 363 13.25 -2.05 -24.67
N THR A 364 14.15 -2.43 -23.76
CA THR A 364 13.87 -3.46 -22.75
C THR A 364 12.67 -3.06 -21.89
N ARG A 365 12.65 -1.81 -21.44
CA ARG A 365 11.55 -1.23 -20.66
C ARG A 365 10.22 -1.29 -21.42
N ASN A 366 10.20 -0.94 -22.70
CA ASN A 366 8.98 -1.01 -23.53
C ASN A 366 8.46 -2.45 -23.67
N ASN A 367 9.34 -3.44 -23.83
CA ASN A 367 8.93 -4.85 -23.88
C ASN A 367 8.32 -5.29 -22.55
N LEU A 368 8.87 -4.83 -21.41
CA LEU A 368 8.30 -5.12 -20.09
C LEU A 368 6.95 -4.43 -19.87
N ILE A 369 6.80 -3.18 -20.31
CA ILE A 369 5.50 -2.48 -20.29
C ILE A 369 4.47 -3.21 -21.11
N LEU A 370 4.85 -3.71 -22.30
CA LEU A 370 3.94 -4.50 -23.11
C LEU A 370 3.47 -5.74 -22.35
N ASN A 371 4.40 -6.44 -21.68
CA ASN A 371 4.06 -7.59 -20.82
C ASN A 371 3.12 -7.20 -19.67
N HIS A 372 3.39 -6.06 -19.04
CA HIS A 372 2.64 -5.53 -17.91
C HIS A 372 1.20 -5.17 -18.30
N VAL A 373 1.03 -4.35 -19.34
CA VAL A 373 -0.28 -3.85 -19.78
C VAL A 373 -1.15 -4.98 -20.33
N THR A 374 -0.57 -5.93 -21.07
CA THR A 374 -1.35 -7.05 -21.63
C THR A 374 -1.54 -8.20 -20.65
N GLY A 375 -0.78 -8.27 -19.54
CA GLY A 375 -0.73 -9.43 -18.65
C GLY A 375 -0.22 -10.72 -19.33
N ILE A 376 0.44 -10.58 -20.49
CA ILE A 376 0.92 -11.69 -21.33
C ILE A 376 2.41 -11.46 -21.57
N PRO A 377 3.29 -12.42 -21.23
CA PRO A 377 4.72 -12.26 -21.43
C PRO A 377 5.12 -12.51 -22.89
N SER A 378 6.32 -12.07 -23.27
CA SER A 378 6.95 -12.46 -24.54
C SER A 378 7.08 -13.98 -24.70
N ALA A 379 7.30 -14.39 -25.95
CA ALA A 379 7.69 -15.74 -26.29
C ALA A 379 8.91 -16.21 -25.47
N PRO A 380 9.01 -17.50 -25.12
CA PRO A 380 10.13 -18.03 -24.37
C PRO A 380 11.45 -17.84 -25.13
N PRO A 381 12.58 -17.63 -24.43
CA PRO A 381 13.87 -17.35 -25.07
C PRO A 381 14.53 -18.58 -25.72
N GLY A 382 13.79 -19.68 -25.88
CA GLY A 382 14.25 -20.94 -26.45
C GLY A 382 14.92 -21.90 -25.45
N PRO A 383 15.31 -23.10 -25.93
CA PRO A 383 15.69 -24.23 -25.08
C PRO A 383 16.94 -24.06 -24.26
N SER A 384 18.00 -23.48 -24.83
CA SER A 384 19.27 -23.30 -24.14
C SER A 384 19.14 -22.44 -22.88
N ARG A 385 18.27 -21.43 -22.90
CA ARG A 385 17.98 -20.58 -21.74
C ARG A 385 16.93 -21.22 -20.84
N CYS A 386 15.83 -21.75 -21.38
CA CYS A 386 14.77 -22.35 -20.56
C CYS A 386 15.30 -23.48 -19.66
N SER A 387 16.18 -24.35 -20.17
CA SER A 387 16.75 -25.47 -19.39
C SER A 387 17.62 -25.03 -18.21
N LYS A 388 18.17 -23.81 -18.23
CA LYS A 388 19.02 -23.26 -17.15
C LYS A 388 18.28 -22.25 -16.28
N CYS A 389 16.98 -22.06 -16.50
CA CYS A 389 16.19 -21.05 -15.81
C CYS A 389 15.79 -21.55 -14.42
N ALA A 390 16.20 -20.83 -13.37
CA ALA A 390 15.81 -21.13 -11.99
C ALA A 390 14.28 -21.06 -11.75
N MET A 391 13.54 -20.39 -12.63
CA MET A 391 12.08 -20.26 -12.55
C MET A 391 11.33 -21.23 -13.48
N LEU A 392 11.98 -22.26 -14.04
CA LEU A 392 11.37 -23.12 -15.07
C LEU A 392 10.06 -23.77 -14.60
N GLU A 393 10.05 -24.41 -13.42
CA GLU A 393 8.86 -25.08 -12.87
C GLU A 393 7.71 -24.09 -12.67
N HIS A 394 8.00 -22.96 -12.02
CA HIS A 394 7.03 -21.90 -11.81
C HIS A 394 6.51 -21.32 -13.14
N CYS A 395 7.38 -21.15 -14.13
CA CYS A 395 7.02 -20.69 -15.47
C CYS A 395 6.08 -21.71 -16.14
N GLN A 396 6.33 -23.01 -16.03
CA GLN A 396 5.43 -24.05 -16.55
C GLN A 396 4.05 -23.98 -15.89
N THR A 397 4.00 -23.92 -14.56
CA THR A 397 2.74 -23.85 -13.79
C THR A 397 1.92 -22.62 -14.15
N VAL A 398 2.53 -21.42 -14.12
CA VAL A 398 1.85 -20.17 -14.46
C VAL A 398 1.42 -20.16 -15.92
N SER A 399 2.25 -20.68 -16.84
CA SER A 399 1.89 -20.77 -18.26
C SER A 399 0.66 -21.66 -18.47
N ALA A 400 0.54 -22.76 -17.72
CA ALA A 400 -0.63 -23.64 -17.80
C ALA A 400 -1.89 -23.04 -17.14
N LEU A 401 -1.74 -22.22 -16.09
CA LEU A 401 -2.84 -21.51 -15.43
C LEU A 401 -3.37 -20.33 -16.26
N LEU A 402 -2.48 -19.59 -16.91
CA LEU A 402 -2.81 -18.38 -17.69
C LEU A 402 -2.82 -18.60 -19.20
N GLN A 403 -2.58 -19.83 -19.65
CA GLN A 403 -2.48 -20.19 -21.07
C GLN A 403 -1.42 -19.38 -21.83
N TRP A 404 -0.32 -19.05 -21.16
CA TRP A 404 0.84 -18.48 -21.85
C TRP A 404 1.50 -19.55 -22.72
N GLN A 405 2.24 -19.12 -23.74
CA GLN A 405 3.12 -20.02 -24.47
C GLN A 405 4.05 -20.74 -23.47
N PRO A 406 4.09 -22.09 -23.49
CA PRO A 406 4.86 -22.87 -22.53
C PRO A 406 6.37 -22.64 -22.73
N PRO A 407 7.20 -22.74 -21.68
CA PRO A 407 8.64 -22.71 -21.85
C PRO A 407 9.12 -23.96 -22.60
N GLU A 408 10.25 -23.85 -23.28
CA GLU A 408 10.75 -24.86 -24.22
C GLU A 408 12.04 -25.53 -23.72
N PRO A 409 12.11 -26.21 -22.55
CA PRO A 409 13.37 -26.82 -22.11
C PRO A 409 13.80 -27.97 -23.05
N THR A 410 15.11 -28.21 -23.16
CA THR A 410 15.67 -29.41 -23.81
C THR A 410 15.13 -30.65 -23.12
N ARG A 411 14.35 -31.48 -23.82
CA ARG A 411 13.97 -32.81 -23.32
C ARG A 411 15.20 -33.71 -23.29
N PRO A 412 15.40 -34.55 -22.27
CA PRO A 412 16.34 -35.66 -22.38
C PRO A 412 15.88 -36.53 -23.54
N GLU A 413 16.76 -36.86 -24.47
CA GLU A 413 16.47 -37.79 -25.56
C GLU A 413 16.06 -39.13 -24.93
N SER A 414 14.81 -39.55 -25.17
CA SER A 414 14.42 -40.95 -24.96
C SER A 414 15.20 -41.77 -25.98
N SER A 415 16.21 -42.49 -25.51
CA SER A 415 16.95 -43.45 -26.32
C SER A 415 16.02 -44.60 -26.72
N ASP A 416 15.41 -44.50 -27.90
CA ASP A 416 15.06 -45.67 -28.69
C ASP A 416 16.37 -46.27 -29.24
N GLN A 417 17.11 -46.99 -28.39
CA GLN A 417 18.15 -47.92 -28.82
C GLN A 417 18.04 -49.22 -28.01
N PRO A 418 18.19 -50.40 -28.65
CA PRO A 418 18.05 -51.68 -27.98
C PRO A 418 19.20 -51.89 -26.99
N ALA A 419 18.88 -52.56 -25.88
CA ALA A 419 19.77 -52.82 -24.76
C ALA A 419 21.16 -53.33 -25.20
N VAL A 420 22.19 -52.54 -24.87
CA VAL A 420 23.56 -53.02 -24.77
C VAL A 420 24.10 -52.61 -23.41
N SER A 421 24.56 -53.62 -22.69
CA SER A 421 25.08 -53.62 -21.33
C SER A 421 26.31 -52.74 -21.13
N GLY A 422 26.38 -52.06 -19.98
CA GLY A 422 27.62 -51.90 -19.23
C GLY A 422 28.05 -50.46 -18.93
N LEU A 423 28.32 -50.26 -17.63
CA LEU A 423 29.10 -49.19 -16.98
C LEU A 423 28.32 -47.97 -16.48
N GLU A 424 27.99 -48.08 -15.19
CA GLU A 424 27.49 -47.07 -14.28
C GLU A 424 28.40 -45.83 -14.23
N LYS A 425 27.79 -44.66 -14.40
CA LYS A 425 28.28 -43.39 -13.82
C LYS A 425 27.12 -42.74 -13.10
N GLU A 426 27.20 -42.75 -11.77
CA GLU A 426 26.29 -42.05 -10.87
C GLU A 426 26.38 -40.53 -11.11
N GLY A 427 25.44 -40.02 -11.90
CA GLY A 427 25.08 -38.61 -11.93
C GLY A 427 23.68 -38.47 -11.35
N THR A 428 23.57 -37.75 -10.24
CA THR A 428 22.32 -37.41 -9.56
C THR A 428 21.37 -36.65 -10.50
N THR A 429 20.54 -37.38 -11.24
CA THR A 429 19.41 -36.83 -11.97
C THR A 429 18.25 -36.62 -11.00
N LEU A 430 17.99 -35.36 -10.65
CA LEU A 430 16.77 -34.96 -9.95
C LEU A 430 15.55 -35.50 -10.73
N PRO A 431 14.61 -36.22 -10.08
CA PRO A 431 13.42 -36.69 -10.76
C PRO A 431 12.56 -35.49 -11.14
N THR A 432 12.38 -35.26 -12.45
CA THR A 432 11.37 -34.33 -12.98
C THR A 432 9.99 -34.79 -12.53
N ARG A 433 9.47 -34.19 -11.46
CA ARG A 433 8.09 -34.33 -11.03
C ARG A 433 7.17 -33.95 -12.20
N MET A 434 6.31 -34.87 -12.62
CA MET A 434 5.23 -34.56 -13.56
C MET A 434 4.35 -33.46 -12.94
N PRO A 435 4.09 -32.35 -13.64
CA PRO A 435 3.26 -31.27 -13.11
C PRO A 435 1.84 -31.77 -12.79
N ARG A 436 1.31 -31.36 -11.64
CA ARG A 436 -0.09 -31.64 -11.24
C ARG A 436 -1.03 -31.25 -12.38
N THR A 437 -1.97 -32.13 -12.72
CA THR A 437 -3.00 -31.80 -13.72
C THR A 437 -3.86 -30.66 -13.18
N ILE A 438 -3.78 -29.49 -13.82
CA ILE A 438 -4.57 -28.31 -13.47
C ILE A 438 -6.00 -28.53 -13.96
N LEU A 439 -6.97 -28.48 -13.04
CA LEU A 439 -8.38 -28.64 -13.38
C LEU A 439 -8.91 -27.39 -14.09
N PRO A 440 -9.88 -27.51 -15.02
CA PRO A 440 -10.48 -26.34 -15.70
C PRO A 440 -11.04 -25.29 -14.74
N ALA A 441 -11.63 -25.72 -13.61
CA ALA A 441 -12.16 -24.82 -12.59
C ALA A 441 -11.07 -24.06 -11.83
N GLU A 442 -9.94 -24.71 -11.52
CA GLU A 442 -8.77 -24.05 -10.89
C GLU A 442 -8.20 -22.98 -11.83
N ARG A 443 -8.09 -23.32 -13.13
CA ARG A 443 -7.67 -22.38 -14.17
C ARG A 443 -8.60 -21.17 -14.28
N ALA A 444 -9.91 -21.41 -14.33
CA ALA A 444 -10.91 -20.35 -14.42
C ALA A 444 -10.87 -19.41 -13.21
N PHE A 445 -10.74 -19.96 -11.99
CA PHE A 445 -10.59 -19.16 -10.77
C PHE A 445 -9.34 -18.29 -10.81
N PHE A 446 -8.18 -18.89 -11.12
CA PHE A 446 -6.91 -18.17 -11.17
C PHE A 446 -6.94 -17.08 -12.24
N SER A 447 -7.38 -17.42 -13.45
CA SER A 447 -7.43 -16.49 -14.59
C SER A 447 -8.39 -15.33 -14.34
N LYS A 448 -9.58 -15.57 -13.76
CA LYS A 448 -10.53 -14.52 -13.38
C LYS A 448 -9.87 -13.50 -12.47
N TYR A 449 -9.37 -13.92 -11.31
CA TYR A 449 -8.83 -12.98 -10.33
C TYR A 449 -7.49 -12.38 -10.76
N TYR A 450 -6.68 -13.09 -11.55
CA TYR A 450 -5.48 -12.51 -12.15
C TYR A 450 -5.84 -11.31 -13.03
N HIS A 451 -6.83 -11.47 -13.93
CA HIS A 451 -7.25 -10.40 -14.83
C HIS A 451 -7.89 -9.21 -14.08
N LEU A 452 -8.78 -9.48 -13.11
CA LEU A 452 -9.38 -8.42 -12.29
C LEU A 452 -8.33 -7.64 -11.51
N LEU A 453 -7.32 -8.32 -10.97
CA LEU A 453 -6.20 -7.65 -10.31
C LEU A 453 -5.35 -6.85 -11.30
N GLN A 454 -5.14 -7.30 -12.54
CA GLN A 454 -4.44 -6.48 -13.54
C GLN A 454 -5.18 -5.16 -13.81
N ILE A 455 -6.50 -5.20 -13.98
CA ILE A 455 -7.33 -4.00 -14.18
C ILE A 455 -7.25 -3.07 -12.96
N GLU A 456 -7.35 -3.63 -11.75
CA GLU A 456 -7.22 -2.85 -10.51
C GLU A 456 -5.83 -2.22 -10.34
N GLY A 457 -4.77 -2.97 -10.70
CA GLY A 457 -3.40 -2.47 -10.69
C GLY A 457 -3.20 -1.30 -11.66
N GLN A 458 -3.78 -1.39 -12.86
CA GLN A 458 -3.76 -0.29 -13.84
C GLN A 458 -4.49 0.95 -13.32
N ALA A 459 -5.63 0.80 -12.64
CA ALA A 459 -6.32 1.92 -12.01
C ALA A 459 -5.47 2.57 -10.91
N GLY A 460 -4.76 1.78 -10.11
CA GLY A 460 -3.79 2.28 -9.12
C GLY A 460 -2.63 3.04 -9.75
N GLU A 461 -2.07 2.53 -10.85
CA GLU A 461 -0.99 3.19 -11.60
C GLU A 461 -1.47 4.51 -12.23
N GLN A 462 -2.68 4.56 -12.77
CA GLN A 462 -3.29 5.80 -13.27
C GLN A 462 -3.50 6.83 -12.15
N GLN A 463 -3.94 6.39 -10.96
CA GLN A 463 -4.06 7.27 -9.80
C GLN A 463 -2.70 7.80 -9.35
N GLN A 464 -1.66 6.96 -9.34
CA GLN A 464 -0.29 7.38 -9.03
C GLN A 464 0.24 8.38 -10.08
N ALA A 465 -0.09 8.19 -11.36
CA ALA A 465 0.34 9.08 -12.44
C ALA A 465 -0.19 10.52 -12.31
N LEU A 466 -1.29 10.72 -11.60
CA LEU A 466 -1.79 12.06 -11.27
C LEU A 466 -0.75 12.91 -10.53
N LEU A 467 0.20 12.30 -9.81
CA LEU A 467 1.30 13.01 -9.14
C LEU A 467 2.09 13.91 -10.10
N TRP A 468 2.42 13.43 -11.31
CA TRP A 468 3.18 14.19 -12.30
C TRP A 468 2.33 14.75 -13.44
N LEU A 469 1.11 14.24 -13.63
CA LEU A 469 0.20 14.76 -14.65
C LEU A 469 -0.59 15.99 -14.17
N THR A 470 -0.83 16.12 -12.87
CA THR A 470 -1.65 17.19 -12.27
C THR A 470 -0.75 18.27 -11.66
N PRO A 471 -1.00 19.57 -11.91
CA PRO A 471 -0.28 20.68 -11.24
C PRO A 471 -0.41 20.61 -9.71
N VAL A 472 0.58 21.17 -8.99
CA VAL A 472 0.64 21.10 -7.52
C VAL A 472 -0.58 21.75 -6.88
N GLU A 473 -1.02 22.90 -7.40
CA GLU A 473 -2.15 23.67 -6.90
C GLU A 473 -3.43 22.83 -6.93
N GLU A 474 -3.68 22.16 -8.06
CA GLU A 474 -4.84 21.28 -8.22
C GLU A 474 -4.73 20.02 -7.33
N ARG A 475 -3.52 19.48 -7.09
CA ARG A 475 -3.34 18.39 -6.12
C ARG A 475 -3.64 18.81 -4.69
N ILE A 476 -3.32 20.05 -4.31
CA ILE A 476 -3.69 20.61 -2.99
C ILE A 476 -5.20 20.77 -2.89
N GLU A 477 -5.86 21.30 -3.92
CA GLU A 477 -7.33 21.44 -3.98
C GLU A 477 -8.05 20.08 -3.90
N ARG A 478 -7.52 19.07 -4.59
CA ARG A 478 -7.99 17.67 -4.52
C ARG A 478 -7.65 17.00 -3.19
N GLY A 479 -6.77 17.60 -2.39
CA GLY A 479 -6.32 17.09 -1.10
C GLY A 479 -5.32 15.93 -1.21
N SER A 480 -4.66 15.72 -2.34
CA SER A 480 -3.59 14.71 -2.45
C SER A 480 -2.22 15.25 -2.03
N ALA A 481 -2.11 16.55 -1.70
CA ALA A 481 -0.85 17.19 -1.32
C ALA A 481 -1.03 18.24 -0.19
N ILE A 482 0.07 18.55 0.51
CA ILE A 482 0.18 19.61 1.52
C ILE A 482 1.43 20.45 1.21
N GLN A 483 1.28 21.77 1.14
CA GLN A 483 2.36 22.74 0.96
C GLN A 483 2.45 23.68 2.17
N GLY A 484 3.50 24.51 2.21
CA GLY A 484 3.68 25.54 3.24
C GLY A 484 4.18 24.95 4.56
N LEU A 485 5.04 23.94 4.47
CA LEU A 485 5.61 23.23 5.60
C LEU A 485 6.62 24.13 6.33
N THR A 486 6.38 24.41 7.61
CA THR A 486 7.32 25.13 8.47
C THR A 486 7.78 24.20 9.58
N PRO A 487 9.08 23.84 9.68
CA PRO A 487 9.57 22.97 10.75
C PRO A 487 9.25 23.56 12.14
N VAL A 488 8.71 22.75 13.04
CA VAL A 488 8.40 23.16 14.42
C VAL A 488 9.58 22.90 15.35
N GLU A 489 10.20 21.75 15.19
CA GLU A 489 11.32 21.24 15.99
C GLU A 489 12.41 20.72 15.05
N PRO A 490 13.69 20.66 15.51
CA PRO A 490 14.74 20.01 14.75
C PRO A 490 14.39 18.52 14.52
N PRO A 491 14.85 17.91 13.42
CA PRO A 491 14.57 16.50 13.16
C PRO A 491 15.09 15.60 14.29
N GLU A 492 14.24 14.70 14.78
CA GLU A 492 14.59 13.75 15.82
C GLU A 492 15.10 12.44 15.19
N ILE A 493 16.26 11.96 15.63
CA ILE A 493 16.80 10.66 15.20
C ILE A 493 16.07 9.55 15.94
N GLN A 494 15.46 8.63 15.19
CA GLN A 494 14.93 7.37 15.70
C GLN A 494 15.83 6.20 15.28
N SER A 495 15.61 5.01 15.83
CA SER A 495 16.47 3.83 15.61
C SER A 495 16.63 3.40 14.15
N ASP A 496 15.69 3.77 13.27
CA ASP A 496 15.65 3.38 11.85
C ASP A 496 15.41 4.54 10.86
N GLY A 497 15.48 5.80 11.31
CA GLY A 497 15.19 6.97 10.47
C GLY A 497 15.03 8.28 11.24
N TRP A 498 14.27 9.21 10.66
CA TRP A 498 14.07 10.56 11.15
C TRP A 498 12.59 10.86 11.35
N SER A 499 12.26 11.52 12.46
CA SER A 499 10.95 12.10 12.71
C SER A 499 11.01 13.61 12.48
N LEU A 500 10.08 14.12 11.67
CA LEU A 500 9.98 15.52 11.26
C LEU A 500 8.57 16.03 11.55
N THR A 501 8.45 17.16 12.23
CA THR A 501 7.15 17.80 12.50
C THR A 501 7.09 19.19 11.88
N PHE A 502 6.05 19.41 11.08
CA PHE A 502 5.80 20.66 10.37
C PHE A 502 4.49 21.29 10.82
N ARG A 503 4.49 22.62 10.95
CA ARG A 503 3.30 23.45 10.97
C ARG A 503 2.88 23.75 9.52
N CYS A 504 1.59 23.60 9.22
CA CYS A 504 1.05 23.83 7.88
C CYS A 504 -0.47 24.10 7.94
N ALA A 505 -1.03 24.71 6.90
CA ALA A 505 -2.49 24.79 6.75
C ALA A 505 -2.98 23.54 6.00
N ASN A 506 -3.35 22.50 6.73
CA ASN A 506 -3.69 21.21 6.13
C ASN A 506 -5.19 21.09 5.82
N THR A 507 -5.52 20.96 4.54
CA THR A 507 -6.87 20.67 4.03
C THR A 507 -6.94 19.34 3.28
N SER A 508 -5.88 18.55 3.36
CA SER A 508 -5.67 17.36 2.53
C SER A 508 -6.51 16.16 2.96
N GLU A 509 -6.55 15.19 2.05
CA GLU A 509 -7.00 13.83 2.26
C GLU A 509 -5.88 12.87 2.63
N LEU A 510 -4.79 13.34 3.22
CA LEU A 510 -3.77 12.45 3.80
C LEU A 510 -4.15 11.98 5.21
N ARG A 511 -3.62 10.83 5.62
CA ARG A 511 -3.92 10.14 6.89
C ARG A 511 -2.63 9.67 7.57
N GLU A 512 -2.69 9.51 8.89
CA GLU A 512 -1.70 8.69 9.62
C GLU A 512 -1.61 7.30 8.98
N GLY A 513 -0.39 6.86 8.72
CA GLY A 513 -0.07 5.63 8.01
C GLY A 513 -0.02 5.77 6.49
N ASP A 514 -0.42 6.89 5.90
CA ASP A 514 -0.28 7.08 4.45
C ASP A 514 1.19 7.25 4.08
N GLU A 515 1.58 6.58 3.00
CA GLU A 515 2.90 6.73 2.37
C GLU A 515 2.93 8.02 1.56
N ILE A 516 4.03 8.75 1.68
CA ILE A 516 4.20 10.07 1.08
C ILE A 516 5.56 10.22 0.40
N LEU A 517 5.62 11.19 -0.51
CA LEU A 517 6.87 11.83 -0.93
C LEU A 517 6.96 13.20 -0.28
N LEU A 518 8.03 13.42 0.48
CA LEU A 518 8.42 14.72 0.98
C LEU A 518 9.47 15.29 0.03
N SER A 519 9.21 16.47 -0.54
CA SER A 519 10.04 17.09 -1.57
C SER A 519 10.36 18.56 -1.28
N ASP A 520 11.34 19.08 -2.02
CA ASP A 520 11.75 20.49 -2.01
C ASP A 520 10.80 21.44 -2.76
N GLY A 521 9.59 20.97 -3.04
CA GLY A 521 8.58 21.66 -3.84
C GLY A 521 8.40 21.05 -5.22
N ASN A 522 9.35 20.23 -5.69
CA ASN A 522 9.20 19.50 -6.95
C ASN A 522 9.38 17.97 -6.74
N PRO A 523 8.28 17.19 -6.72
CA PRO A 523 8.34 15.76 -6.42
C PRO A 523 8.92 14.91 -7.56
N VAL A 524 9.17 15.50 -8.74
CA VAL A 524 9.73 14.77 -9.89
C VAL A 524 11.19 15.13 -10.09
N ALA A 525 11.49 16.42 -10.27
CA ALA A 525 12.81 16.91 -10.66
C ALA A 525 13.70 17.35 -9.47
N GLY A 526 13.11 17.58 -8.30
CA GLY A 526 13.79 18.04 -7.09
C GLY A 526 14.34 16.93 -6.20
N GLU A 527 14.78 17.31 -4.99
CA GLU A 527 15.13 16.39 -3.90
C GLU A 527 13.84 15.80 -3.31
N VAL A 528 13.83 14.47 -3.13
CA VAL A 528 12.66 13.75 -2.64
C VAL A 528 13.08 12.61 -1.72
N VAL A 529 12.37 12.47 -0.61
CA VAL A 529 12.45 11.31 0.29
C VAL A 529 11.09 10.69 0.46
N SER A 530 11.02 9.35 0.45
CA SER A 530 9.81 8.62 0.82
C SER A 530 9.66 8.56 2.33
N GLY A 531 8.43 8.70 2.81
CA GLY A 531 8.13 8.60 4.24
C GLY A 531 6.70 8.13 4.51
N THR A 532 6.35 8.09 5.78
CA THR A 532 5.01 7.74 6.26
C THR A 532 4.54 8.82 7.22
N ILE A 533 3.27 9.20 7.15
CA ILE A 533 2.69 10.13 8.12
C ILE A 533 2.51 9.42 9.47
N THR A 534 3.10 9.96 10.53
CA THR A 534 2.99 9.41 11.90
C THR A 534 1.87 10.07 12.69
N ALA A 535 1.66 11.37 12.50
CA ALA A 535 0.55 12.13 13.08
C ALA A 535 0.10 13.22 12.11
N ILE A 536 -1.20 13.51 12.05
CA ILE A 536 -1.71 14.57 11.18
C ILE A 536 -2.93 15.28 11.78
N SER A 537 -2.90 16.60 11.70
CA SER A 537 -3.97 17.50 12.14
C SER A 537 -4.22 18.58 11.09
N ALA A 538 -5.11 19.54 11.40
CA ALA A 538 -5.37 20.69 10.52
C ALA A 538 -4.20 21.69 10.46
N GLU A 539 -3.34 21.71 11.49
CA GLU A 539 -2.27 22.71 11.64
C GLU A 539 -0.87 22.11 11.67
N HIS A 540 -0.76 20.81 11.89
CA HIS A 540 0.50 20.10 12.04
C HIS A 540 0.48 18.78 11.29
N VAL A 541 1.61 18.41 10.72
CA VAL A 541 1.87 17.09 10.15
C VAL A 541 3.22 16.60 10.64
N SER A 542 3.23 15.41 11.22
CA SER A 542 4.44 14.69 11.60
C SER A 542 4.64 13.52 10.65
N VAL A 543 5.85 13.39 10.15
CA VAL A 543 6.23 12.37 9.18
C VAL A 543 7.50 11.67 9.64
N TRP A 544 7.60 10.39 9.33
CA TRP A 544 8.83 9.63 9.46
C TRP A 544 9.43 9.41 8.08
N THR A 545 10.73 9.66 7.93
CA THR A 545 11.49 9.42 6.70
C THR A 545 12.76 8.64 7.01
N ARG A 546 13.26 7.86 6.04
CA ARG A 546 14.54 7.16 6.20
C ARG A 546 15.74 8.09 6.16
N GLU A 547 15.61 9.15 5.38
CA GLU A 547 16.66 10.13 5.12
C GLU A 547 16.12 11.54 5.36
N LEU A 548 17.02 12.46 5.73
CA LEU A 548 16.69 13.87 5.78
C LEU A 548 16.65 14.47 4.40
N ILE A 549 15.74 15.42 4.24
CA ILE A 549 15.67 16.33 3.09
C ILE A 549 16.15 17.70 3.54
N ALA A 550 16.93 18.39 2.70
CA ALA A 550 17.54 19.66 3.10
C ALA A 550 16.51 20.79 3.23
N GLN A 551 15.53 20.84 2.32
CA GLN A 551 14.53 21.91 2.27
C GLN A 551 13.12 21.36 2.04
N PRO A 552 12.47 20.74 3.04
CA PRO A 552 11.11 20.20 2.87
C PRO A 552 10.09 21.32 2.62
N GLN A 553 9.36 21.27 1.49
CA GLN A 553 8.33 22.26 1.15
C GLN A 553 6.96 21.64 0.77
N LEU A 554 6.93 20.41 0.29
CA LEU A 554 5.74 19.77 -0.25
C LEU A 554 5.67 18.30 0.14
N ILE A 555 4.51 17.88 0.66
CA ILE A 555 4.15 16.48 0.89
C ILE A 555 3.13 16.08 -0.18
N ASP A 556 3.40 15.01 -0.91
CA ASP A 556 2.48 14.40 -1.86
C ASP A 556 2.13 12.97 -1.43
N ARG A 557 0.88 12.54 -1.67
CA ARG A 557 0.50 11.14 -1.53
C ARG A 557 1.31 10.27 -2.50
N TYR A 558 1.87 9.18 -2.01
CA TYR A 558 2.61 8.25 -2.86
C TYR A 558 2.49 6.81 -2.36
N ASP A 559 1.47 6.12 -2.88
CA ASP A 559 1.20 4.74 -2.51
C ASP A 559 2.19 3.77 -3.19
N ASN A 560 2.51 2.67 -2.50
CA ASN A 560 3.31 1.58 -3.05
C ASN A 560 2.42 0.39 -3.46
N ASP A 561 2.87 -0.36 -4.46
CA ASP A 561 2.11 -1.49 -5.01
C ASP A 561 2.25 -2.79 -4.19
N LEU A 562 2.81 -2.73 -2.98
CA LEU A 562 3.20 -3.93 -2.23
C LEU A 562 1.99 -4.80 -1.86
N VAL A 563 0.90 -4.18 -1.40
CA VAL A 563 -0.34 -4.89 -1.05
C VAL A 563 -0.94 -5.55 -2.29
N HIS A 564 -0.94 -4.83 -3.42
CA HIS A 564 -1.42 -5.33 -4.70
C HIS A 564 -0.59 -6.54 -5.19
N VAL A 565 0.75 -6.43 -5.20
CA VAL A 565 1.66 -7.52 -5.59
C VAL A 565 1.50 -8.73 -4.68
N ARG A 566 1.40 -8.54 -3.36
CA ARG A 566 1.15 -9.66 -2.41
C ARG A 566 -0.19 -10.34 -2.68
N THR A 567 -1.21 -9.57 -3.07
CA THR A 567 -2.53 -10.11 -3.42
C THR A 567 -2.49 -10.94 -4.71
N LEU A 568 -1.69 -10.52 -5.71
CA LEU A 568 -1.41 -11.34 -6.89
C LEU A 568 -0.69 -12.65 -6.52
N GLN A 569 0.34 -12.57 -5.66
CA GLN A 569 1.09 -13.73 -5.19
C GLN A 569 0.23 -14.74 -4.43
N ASN A 570 -0.81 -14.25 -3.72
CA ASN A 570 -1.75 -15.12 -3.03
C ASN A 570 -2.47 -16.10 -3.97
N LEU A 571 -2.67 -15.76 -5.25
CA LEU A 571 -3.25 -16.69 -6.23
C LEU A 571 -2.37 -17.92 -6.46
N VAL A 572 -1.06 -17.72 -6.62
CA VAL A 572 -0.09 -18.82 -6.80
C VAL A 572 0.06 -19.61 -5.51
N ARG A 573 0.13 -18.94 -4.35
CA ARG A 573 0.17 -19.62 -3.05
C ARG A 573 -1.07 -20.49 -2.84
N TRP A 574 -2.25 -19.96 -3.19
CA TRP A 574 -3.51 -20.67 -3.06
C TRP A 574 -3.60 -21.91 -3.95
N HIS A 575 -2.97 -21.88 -5.13
CA HIS A 575 -2.90 -23.04 -6.02
C HIS A 575 -2.28 -24.28 -5.34
N HIS A 576 -1.36 -24.08 -4.39
CA HIS A 576 -0.67 -25.15 -3.66
C HIS A 576 -1.43 -25.65 -2.42
N VAL A 577 -2.55 -25.01 -2.04
CA VAL A 577 -3.40 -25.41 -0.90
C VAL A 577 -4.18 -26.70 -1.24
N PRO A 578 -4.53 -27.56 -0.26
CA PRO A 578 -5.33 -28.76 -0.52
C PRO A 578 -6.64 -28.47 -1.28
N SER A 579 -7.00 -29.34 -2.23
CA SER A 579 -8.18 -29.17 -3.11
C SER A 579 -9.48 -28.98 -2.33
N HIS A 580 -9.62 -29.65 -1.19
CA HIS A 580 -10.77 -29.48 -0.29
C HIS A 580 -10.98 -28.02 0.14
N MET A 581 -9.92 -27.31 0.52
CA MET A 581 -9.99 -25.89 0.88
C MET A 581 -10.29 -25.00 -0.33
N GLN A 582 -9.73 -25.34 -1.51
CA GLN A 582 -10.03 -24.64 -2.75
C GLN A 582 -11.51 -24.79 -3.14
N ASP A 583 -12.09 -25.98 -2.97
CA ASP A 583 -13.48 -26.26 -3.27
C ASP A 583 -14.46 -25.60 -2.27
N LEU A 584 -14.08 -25.50 -0.99
CA LEU A 584 -14.83 -24.72 0.01
C LEU A 584 -14.88 -23.24 -0.38
N VAL A 585 -13.74 -22.63 -0.68
CA VAL A 585 -13.65 -21.21 -1.06
C VAL A 585 -14.34 -20.93 -2.39
N ALA A 586 -14.31 -21.87 -3.33
CA ALA A 586 -15.04 -21.79 -4.58
C ALA A 586 -16.56 -22.05 -4.43
N GLY A 587 -17.04 -22.37 -3.22
CA GLY A 587 -18.44 -22.65 -2.95
C GLY A 587 -18.96 -23.93 -3.62
N LYS A 588 -18.08 -24.87 -3.97
CA LYS A 588 -18.44 -26.14 -4.63
C LYS A 588 -18.93 -27.20 -3.64
N ILE A 589 -18.46 -27.12 -2.40
CA ILE A 589 -18.82 -28.07 -1.32
C ILE A 589 -19.32 -27.32 -0.09
N ARG A 590 -20.26 -27.95 0.63
CA ARG A 590 -20.87 -27.42 1.87
C ARG A 590 -19.97 -27.76 3.06
N PRO A 591 -19.82 -26.86 4.05
CA PRO A 591 -19.04 -27.15 5.24
C PRO A 591 -19.75 -28.19 6.11
N ARG A 592 -18.96 -29.04 6.77
CA ARG A 592 -19.43 -30.09 7.66
C ARG A 592 -19.38 -29.63 9.12
N PHE A 593 -20.27 -30.19 9.94
CA PHE A 593 -20.35 -29.96 11.37
C PHE A 593 -20.45 -31.29 12.13
N MET A 594 -19.87 -31.35 13.32
CA MET A 594 -20.03 -32.43 14.29
C MET A 594 -21.29 -32.23 15.11
N ASN A 595 -21.79 -33.33 15.67
CA ASN A 595 -22.87 -33.30 16.64
C ASN A 595 -22.27 -33.44 18.05
N GLU A 596 -21.98 -32.32 18.67
CA GLU A 596 -21.48 -32.25 20.05
C GLU A 596 -22.39 -31.33 20.87
N GLU A 597 -22.77 -31.77 22.08
CA GLU A 597 -23.47 -30.93 23.04
C GLU A 597 -22.47 -30.06 23.80
N ILE A 598 -22.69 -28.74 23.80
CA ILE A 598 -21.77 -27.79 24.43
C ILE A 598 -22.57 -26.87 25.34
N THR A 599 -22.05 -26.67 26.55
CA THR A 599 -22.66 -25.78 27.52
C THR A 599 -22.43 -24.33 27.13
N GLY A 600 -23.54 -23.61 26.88
CA GLY A 600 -23.52 -22.18 26.60
C GLY A 600 -23.14 -21.34 27.83
N ARG A 601 -22.78 -20.09 27.60
CA ARG A 601 -22.59 -19.07 28.63
C ARG A 601 -23.93 -18.46 29.03
N ALA A 602 -24.15 -18.29 30.32
CA ALA A 602 -25.41 -17.75 30.85
C ALA A 602 -25.63 -16.27 30.50
N ASP A 603 -24.54 -15.50 30.35
CA ASP A 603 -24.56 -14.08 30.00
C ASP A 603 -24.67 -13.82 28.49
N PHE A 604 -24.58 -14.86 27.66
CA PHE A 604 -24.73 -14.79 26.21
C PHE A 604 -26.19 -15.05 25.81
N ASN A 605 -26.66 -14.35 24.79
CA ASN A 605 -27.97 -14.65 24.20
C ASN A 605 -27.94 -15.96 23.37
N ARG A 606 -29.11 -16.36 22.85
CA ARG A 606 -29.25 -17.60 22.07
C ARG A 606 -28.36 -17.61 20.83
N GLU A 607 -28.35 -16.52 20.05
CA GLU A 607 -27.56 -16.44 18.81
C GLU A 607 -26.05 -16.48 19.07
N GLN A 608 -25.58 -15.79 20.11
CA GLN A 608 -24.17 -15.76 20.52
C GLN A 608 -23.71 -17.15 20.97
N ASN A 609 -24.50 -17.83 21.82
CA ASN A 609 -24.23 -19.20 22.22
C ASN A 609 -24.28 -20.17 21.04
N LEU A 610 -25.19 -19.97 20.08
CA LEU A 610 -25.24 -20.75 18.85
C LEU A 610 -23.98 -20.55 18.00
N ALA A 611 -23.46 -19.33 17.90
CA ALA A 611 -22.22 -19.05 17.17
C ALA A 611 -21.02 -19.76 17.81
N VAL A 612 -20.90 -19.72 19.15
CA VAL A 612 -19.85 -20.46 19.89
C VAL A 612 -20.00 -21.97 19.69
N LEU A 613 -21.22 -22.50 19.84
CA LEU A 613 -21.52 -23.92 19.61
C LEU A 613 -21.12 -24.36 18.20
N ARG A 614 -21.53 -23.60 17.17
CA ARG A 614 -21.20 -23.92 15.77
C ARG A 614 -19.71 -23.81 15.48
N ALA A 615 -19.00 -22.88 16.10
CA ALA A 615 -17.55 -22.73 15.94
C ALA A 615 -16.79 -23.94 16.48
N LEU A 616 -17.28 -24.55 17.56
CA LEU A 616 -16.69 -25.77 18.12
C LEU A 616 -17.09 -27.02 17.32
N GLN A 617 -18.31 -27.05 16.77
CA GLN A 617 -18.79 -28.15 15.94
C GLN A 617 -18.23 -28.17 14.51
N MET A 618 -17.79 -27.02 13.95
CA MET A 618 -17.42 -26.95 12.53
C MET A 618 -16.24 -27.87 12.20
N LYS A 619 -16.22 -28.52 11.04
CA LYS A 619 -15.02 -29.21 10.52
C LYS A 619 -14.29 -28.41 9.46
N ASP A 620 -15.02 -27.52 8.78
CA ASP A 620 -14.55 -26.87 7.54
C ASP A 620 -14.58 -25.34 7.64
N TYR A 621 -15.77 -24.72 7.68
CA TYR A 621 -15.88 -23.30 7.97
C TYR A 621 -17.18 -22.90 8.67
N LEU A 622 -17.17 -21.72 9.26
CA LEU A 622 -18.33 -21.03 9.82
C LEU A 622 -18.34 -19.56 9.39
N LEU A 623 -19.53 -19.03 9.11
CA LEU A 623 -19.77 -17.60 8.92
C LEU A 623 -20.52 -17.06 10.13
N ILE A 624 -20.06 -15.96 10.70
CA ILE A 624 -20.78 -15.25 11.76
C ILE A 624 -21.18 -13.89 11.19
N HIS A 625 -22.48 -13.72 10.92
CA HIS A 625 -23.03 -12.45 10.47
C HIS A 625 -23.32 -11.58 11.68
N GLY A 626 -22.49 -10.55 11.87
CA GLY A 626 -22.57 -9.69 13.03
C GLY A 626 -22.85 -8.23 12.65
N PRO A 627 -24.12 -7.81 12.62
CA PRO A 627 -24.49 -6.41 12.54
C PRO A 627 -23.84 -5.51 13.63
N PRO A 628 -23.95 -4.17 13.51
CA PRO A 628 -23.38 -3.26 14.49
C PRO A 628 -23.90 -3.48 15.91
N GLY A 629 -22.97 -3.57 16.88
CA GLY A 629 -23.29 -3.66 18.30
C GLY A 629 -23.72 -5.04 18.80
N THR A 630 -23.66 -6.10 17.99
CA THR A 630 -24.14 -7.44 18.37
C THR A 630 -23.16 -8.27 19.22
N GLY A 631 -22.00 -7.69 19.55
CA GLY A 631 -21.00 -8.34 20.41
C GLY A 631 -20.08 -9.32 19.68
N LYS A 632 -19.85 -9.14 18.37
CA LYS A 632 -18.90 -9.96 17.55
C LYS A 632 -17.60 -10.27 18.29
N THR A 633 -16.92 -9.25 18.79
CA THR A 633 -15.62 -9.40 19.47
C THR A 633 -15.72 -10.22 20.76
N SER A 634 -16.84 -10.16 21.48
CA SER A 634 -17.10 -11.01 22.65
C SER A 634 -17.29 -12.47 22.26
N VAL A 635 -18.03 -12.73 21.17
CA VAL A 635 -18.21 -14.08 20.61
C VAL A 635 -16.86 -14.64 20.14
N ILE A 636 -16.06 -13.85 19.42
CA ILE A 636 -14.71 -14.23 19.00
C ILE A 636 -13.85 -14.59 20.22
N ALA A 637 -13.85 -13.77 21.27
CA ALA A 637 -13.06 -14.02 22.47
C ALA A 637 -13.45 -15.34 23.17
N GLU A 638 -14.74 -15.64 23.25
CA GLU A 638 -15.21 -16.92 23.80
C GLU A 638 -14.82 -18.11 22.92
N ILE A 639 -14.98 -17.99 21.59
CA ILE A 639 -14.56 -19.02 20.64
C ILE A 639 -13.07 -19.31 20.79
N VAL A 640 -12.25 -18.26 20.85
CA VAL A 640 -10.79 -18.37 21.04
C VAL A 640 -10.48 -19.17 22.30
N LYS A 641 -11.03 -18.78 23.45
CA LYS A 641 -10.80 -19.47 24.72
C LYS A 641 -11.16 -20.96 24.63
N ARG A 642 -12.37 -21.28 24.16
CA ARG A 642 -12.86 -22.66 24.11
C ARG A 642 -12.04 -23.55 23.16
N LEU A 643 -11.63 -23.00 22.03
CA LEU A 643 -10.76 -23.71 21.09
C LEU A 643 -9.35 -23.90 21.67
N THR A 644 -8.79 -22.90 22.36
CA THR A 644 -7.49 -23.06 23.03
C THR A 644 -7.55 -24.04 24.20
N ASP A 645 -8.67 -24.12 24.92
CA ASP A 645 -8.89 -25.13 25.98
C ASP A 645 -8.93 -26.56 25.41
N GLN A 646 -9.31 -26.71 24.13
CA GLN A 646 -9.21 -27.97 23.36
C GLN A 646 -7.81 -28.20 22.78
N GLY A 647 -6.81 -27.39 23.15
CA GLY A 647 -5.44 -27.48 22.65
C GLY A 647 -5.25 -26.99 21.22
N GLN A 648 -6.22 -26.28 20.64
CA GLN A 648 -6.13 -25.82 19.26
C GLN A 648 -5.34 -24.53 19.12
N ARG A 649 -4.61 -24.43 18.01
CA ARG A 649 -3.88 -23.22 17.64
C ARG A 649 -4.69 -22.36 16.70
N ILE A 650 -4.73 -21.06 16.99
CA ILE A 650 -5.63 -20.11 16.34
C ILE A 650 -4.83 -18.99 15.69
N MET A 651 -5.09 -18.77 14.40
CA MET A 651 -4.71 -17.55 13.71
C MET A 651 -5.84 -16.54 13.87
N LEU A 652 -5.55 -15.38 14.44
CA LEU A 652 -6.49 -14.27 14.50
C LEU A 652 -6.09 -13.21 13.47
N ALA A 653 -7.03 -12.81 12.62
CA ALA A 653 -6.74 -11.80 11.60
C ALA A 653 -7.88 -10.81 11.38
N ALA A 654 -7.54 -9.64 10.86
CA ALA A 654 -8.51 -8.67 10.36
C ALA A 654 -7.87 -7.81 9.25
N PHE A 655 -8.69 -6.99 8.58
CA PHE A 655 -8.21 -6.06 7.56
C PHE A 655 -7.31 -4.95 8.14
N THR A 656 -7.68 -4.37 9.29
CA THR A 656 -6.97 -3.22 9.90
C THR A 656 -6.26 -3.59 11.20
N ASN A 657 -5.17 -2.86 11.53
CA ASN A 657 -4.49 -3.03 12.81
C ASN A 657 -5.42 -2.77 14.01
N GLN A 658 -6.29 -1.77 13.91
CA GLN A 658 -7.25 -1.42 14.96
C GLN A 658 -8.23 -2.58 15.25
N ALA A 659 -8.72 -3.27 14.23
CA ALA A 659 -9.61 -4.42 14.41
C ALA A 659 -8.89 -5.58 15.13
N VAL A 660 -7.64 -5.88 14.73
CA VAL A 660 -6.81 -6.89 15.42
C VAL A 660 -6.61 -6.53 16.89
N ASP A 661 -6.17 -5.30 17.15
CA ASP A 661 -5.90 -4.82 18.51
C ASP A 661 -7.17 -4.82 19.37
N ASN A 662 -8.33 -4.45 18.82
CA ASN A 662 -9.61 -4.51 19.53
C ASN A 662 -9.99 -5.94 19.95
N MET A 663 -9.74 -6.94 19.10
CA MET A 663 -9.95 -8.34 19.48
C MET A 663 -9.01 -8.77 20.60
N LEU A 664 -7.74 -8.38 20.55
CA LEU A 664 -6.75 -8.71 21.59
C LEU A 664 -7.08 -8.03 22.94
N LYS A 665 -7.47 -6.75 22.91
CA LYS A 665 -7.95 -6.03 24.10
C LYS A 665 -9.16 -6.71 24.72
N ARG A 666 -10.07 -7.23 23.87
CA ARG A 666 -11.23 -7.98 24.37
C ARG A 666 -10.80 -9.30 25.02
N LEU A 667 -9.85 -10.03 24.42
CA LEU A 667 -9.30 -11.25 25.02
C LEU A 667 -8.67 -10.97 26.40
N GLN A 668 -7.89 -9.90 26.53
CA GLN A 668 -7.30 -9.49 27.82
C GLN A 668 -8.35 -9.20 28.88
N ARG A 669 -9.38 -8.40 28.54
CA ARG A 669 -10.49 -8.07 29.45
C ARG A 669 -11.28 -9.30 29.89
N GLU A 670 -11.28 -10.32 29.05
CA GLU A 670 -11.89 -11.61 29.28
C GLU A 670 -10.92 -12.58 30.01
N GLY A 671 -9.71 -12.14 30.38
CA GLY A 671 -8.75 -12.92 31.15
C GLY A 671 -7.84 -13.85 30.33
N PHE A 672 -7.84 -13.74 29.00
CA PHE A 672 -6.97 -14.52 28.12
C PHE A 672 -5.76 -13.69 27.67
N THR A 673 -4.54 -14.14 27.96
CA THR A 673 -3.28 -13.42 27.67
C THR A 673 -2.26 -14.23 26.89
N GLN A 674 -2.56 -15.50 26.56
CA GLN A 674 -1.69 -16.41 25.82
C GLN A 674 -1.76 -16.17 24.30
N PHE A 675 -1.41 -14.96 23.87
CA PHE A 675 -1.40 -14.58 22.47
C PHE A 675 -0.14 -13.78 22.08
N LEU A 676 0.13 -13.75 20.78
CA LEU A 676 1.25 -13.04 20.15
C LEU A 676 0.72 -12.08 19.07
N ARG A 677 1.25 -10.85 19.03
CA ARG A 677 0.95 -9.86 17.99
C ARG A 677 2.13 -9.75 17.01
N LEU A 678 1.87 -9.95 15.71
CA LEU A 678 2.88 -9.73 14.65
C LEU A 678 2.61 -8.39 13.95
N GLY A 679 3.57 -7.48 13.89
CA GLY A 679 3.41 -6.18 13.26
C GLY A 679 4.55 -5.22 13.59
N SER A 680 4.41 -3.95 13.19
CA SER A 680 5.33 -2.88 13.58
C SER A 680 4.82 -2.17 14.84
N GLU A 681 5.75 -1.75 15.71
CA GLU A 681 5.47 -0.90 16.89
C GLU A 681 4.73 0.39 16.52
N ARG A 682 4.93 0.93 15.31
CA ARG A 682 4.30 2.16 14.82
C ARG A 682 2.79 2.01 14.55
N SER A 683 2.32 0.80 14.30
CA SER A 683 0.93 0.55 13.86
C SER A 683 0.05 -0.12 14.92
N VAL A 684 0.62 -0.42 16.09
CA VAL A 684 -0.03 -1.16 17.18
C VAL A 684 -0.27 -0.22 18.36
N SER A 685 -1.46 -0.33 18.96
CA SER A 685 -1.83 0.47 20.13
C SER A 685 -0.96 0.17 21.35
N ASP A 686 -0.71 1.19 22.19
CA ASP A 686 0.21 1.08 23.33
C ASP A 686 -0.13 -0.06 24.29
N GLU A 687 -1.41 -0.30 24.54
CA GLU A 687 -1.93 -1.39 25.38
C GLU A 687 -1.57 -2.79 24.83
N ILE A 688 -1.29 -2.93 23.53
CA ILE A 688 -0.98 -4.21 22.87
C ILE A 688 0.52 -4.33 22.53
N LYS A 689 1.30 -3.24 22.55
CA LYS A 689 2.75 -3.26 22.28
C LYS A 689 3.52 -4.34 23.07
N PRO A 690 3.24 -4.61 24.37
CA PRO A 690 3.93 -5.66 25.12
C PRO A 690 3.75 -7.09 24.57
N TRP A 691 2.78 -7.32 23.68
CA TRP A 691 2.51 -8.60 23.02
C TRP A 691 3.14 -8.70 21.62
N LEU A 692 3.86 -7.68 21.16
CA LEU A 692 4.63 -7.75 19.93
C LEU A 692 5.71 -8.82 20.04
N LEU A 693 5.94 -9.58 18.96
CA LEU A 693 6.98 -10.62 18.93
C LEU A 693 8.35 -10.10 19.39
N LYS A 694 8.76 -8.92 18.92
CA LYS A 694 10.03 -8.30 19.32
C LYS A 694 10.10 -8.04 20.83
N GLU A 695 9.06 -7.47 21.41
CA GLU A 695 8.99 -7.19 22.86
C GLU A 695 8.94 -8.46 23.70
N ARG A 696 8.18 -9.47 23.26
CA ARG A 696 8.12 -10.78 23.92
C ARG A 696 9.49 -11.48 23.93
N LEU A 697 10.20 -11.42 22.82
CA LEU A 697 11.57 -11.97 22.71
C LEU A 697 12.54 -11.23 23.63
N LYS A 698 12.47 -9.90 23.68
CA LYS A 698 13.29 -9.08 24.59
C LYS A 698 13.08 -9.47 26.06
N ILE A 699 11.82 -9.65 26.47
CA ILE A 699 11.49 -10.12 27.84
C ILE A 699 12.06 -11.53 28.09
N ALA A 700 11.92 -12.45 27.14
CA ALA A 700 12.44 -13.81 27.28
C ALA A 700 13.97 -13.85 27.36
N GLN A 701 14.68 -13.06 26.56
CA GLN A 701 16.13 -12.91 26.64
C GLN A 701 16.58 -12.37 28.00
N GLN A 702 15.88 -11.35 28.53
CA GLN A 702 16.18 -10.79 29.84
C GLN A 702 15.92 -11.77 30.99
N ALA A 703 14.93 -12.66 30.87
CA ALA A 703 14.69 -13.73 31.83
C ALA A 703 15.84 -14.76 31.78
N LEU A 704 16.22 -15.20 30.56
CA LEU A 704 17.32 -16.14 30.37
C LEU A 704 18.65 -15.58 30.90
N ALA A 705 18.94 -14.30 30.67
CA ALA A 705 20.12 -13.61 31.19
C ALA A 705 20.18 -13.53 32.72
N ARG A 706 19.01 -13.58 33.40
CA ARG A 706 18.90 -13.64 34.86
C ARG A 706 18.97 -15.06 35.43
N GLY A 707 19.18 -16.07 34.57
CA GLY A 707 19.18 -17.48 34.97
C GLY A 707 17.77 -18.02 35.29
N GLU A 708 16.72 -17.30 34.91
CA GLU A 708 15.34 -17.77 35.06
C GLU A 708 15.08 -18.84 34.00
N LYS A 709 14.50 -19.98 34.42
CA LYS A 709 14.06 -21.00 33.46
C LYS A 709 12.88 -20.45 32.65
N VAL A 710 13.09 -20.22 31.36
CA VAL A 710 12.03 -19.79 30.43
C VAL A 710 11.03 -20.93 30.17
N LYS A 711 11.49 -22.20 30.24
CA LYS A 711 10.72 -23.46 30.25
C LYS A 711 11.62 -24.62 30.77
N ASP A 712 11.03 -25.68 31.32
CA ASP A 712 11.72 -26.97 31.56
C ASP A 712 11.75 -27.78 30.24
N ASP A 713 12.66 -27.42 29.33
CA ASP A 713 12.97 -28.25 28.16
C ASP A 713 14.25 -29.06 28.44
N PRO A 714 14.17 -30.39 28.63
CA PRO A 714 15.33 -31.23 28.89
C PRO A 714 16.28 -31.38 27.68
N PHE A 715 15.84 -31.01 26.47
CA PHE A 715 16.65 -31.10 25.26
C PHE A 715 17.44 -29.81 24.98
N HIS A 716 16.91 -28.64 25.34
CA HIS A 716 17.56 -27.33 25.12
C HIS A 716 17.58 -26.46 26.39
N PRO A 717 18.49 -26.73 27.35
CA PRO A 717 18.57 -26.00 28.62
C PRO A 717 19.00 -24.52 28.47
N ASN A 718 19.65 -24.16 27.36
CA ASN A 718 20.04 -22.80 26.99
C ASN A 718 19.56 -22.49 25.56
N PRO A 719 18.29 -22.10 25.35
CA PRO A 719 17.76 -21.83 24.02
C PRO A 719 18.46 -20.64 23.36
N SER A 720 18.81 -20.77 22.08
CA SER A 720 19.31 -19.66 21.27
C SER A 720 18.19 -18.64 20.98
N TYR A 721 18.54 -17.43 20.53
CA TYR A 721 17.53 -16.45 20.10
C TYR A 721 16.61 -17.00 19.01
N GLN A 722 17.18 -17.79 18.10
CA GLN A 722 16.45 -18.45 17.04
C GLN A 722 15.44 -19.47 17.59
N ASP A 723 15.84 -20.28 18.58
CA ASP A 723 14.94 -21.21 19.25
C ASP A 723 13.79 -20.46 19.93
N LEU A 724 14.06 -19.32 20.55
CA LEU A 724 13.02 -18.48 21.15
C LEU A 724 12.03 -17.94 20.11
N VAL A 725 12.51 -17.49 18.94
CA VAL A 725 11.64 -17.01 17.85
C VAL A 725 10.71 -18.13 17.38
N PHE A 726 11.26 -19.31 17.10
CA PHE A 726 10.46 -20.44 16.64
C PHE A 726 9.55 -21.00 17.75
N ASP A 727 10.01 -21.10 19.00
CA ASP A 727 9.16 -21.52 20.13
C ASP A 727 7.97 -20.56 20.31
N MET A 728 8.20 -19.24 20.29
CA MET A 728 7.11 -18.27 20.40
C MET A 728 6.12 -18.39 19.24
N LEU A 729 6.61 -18.51 18.00
CA LEU A 729 5.75 -18.65 16.84
C LEU A 729 5.00 -19.99 16.84
N TYR A 730 5.65 -21.10 17.18
CA TYR A 730 5.07 -22.44 17.06
C TYR A 730 4.32 -22.95 18.30
N THR A 731 4.54 -22.36 19.47
CA THR A 731 3.87 -22.83 20.69
C THR A 731 2.84 -21.85 21.23
N THR A 732 2.85 -20.59 20.82
CA THR A 732 1.80 -19.65 21.25
C THR A 732 0.43 -20.12 20.71
N PRO A 733 -0.59 -20.27 21.58
CA PRO A 733 -1.91 -20.74 21.19
C PRO A 733 -2.60 -19.82 20.17
N VAL A 734 -2.45 -18.50 20.33
CA VAL A 734 -3.09 -17.51 19.45
C VAL A 734 -2.03 -16.58 18.84
N VAL A 735 -2.00 -16.49 17.52
CA VAL A 735 -1.14 -15.52 16.81
C VAL A 735 -2.00 -14.58 15.98
N ALA A 736 -1.83 -13.28 16.21
CA ALA A 736 -2.70 -12.23 15.69
C ALA A 736 -1.95 -11.25 14.78
N SER A 737 -2.49 -10.99 13.59
CA SER A 737 -1.96 -9.97 12.67
C SER A 737 -2.98 -9.54 11.60
N THR A 738 -2.64 -8.54 10.79
CA THR A 738 -3.46 -8.16 9.63
C THR A 738 -3.31 -9.18 8.50
N THR A 739 -4.33 -9.32 7.65
CA THR A 739 -4.28 -10.22 6.48
C THR A 739 -3.18 -9.85 5.49
N ALA A 740 -2.82 -8.57 5.38
CA ALA A 740 -1.70 -8.09 4.59
C ALA A 740 -0.33 -8.58 5.11
N THR A 741 -0.18 -8.72 6.43
CA THR A 741 1.02 -9.30 7.05
C THR A 741 1.11 -10.81 6.80
N TRP A 742 -0.02 -11.52 6.88
CA TRP A 742 -0.10 -12.96 6.52
C TRP A 742 0.20 -13.23 5.03
N SER A 743 -0.08 -12.25 4.18
CA SER A 743 0.29 -12.30 2.75
C SER A 743 1.79 -12.05 2.50
N SER A 744 2.61 -11.85 3.55
CA SER A 744 4.07 -11.79 3.46
C SER A 744 4.69 -13.18 3.46
N ASP A 745 5.84 -13.32 2.80
CA ASP A 745 6.66 -14.53 2.89
C ASP A 745 7.43 -14.65 4.20
N LYS A 746 7.55 -13.55 4.96
CA LYS A 746 8.33 -13.49 6.21
C LYS A 746 8.06 -14.65 7.16
N TYR A 747 6.79 -15.06 7.29
CA TYR A 747 6.38 -16.12 8.22
C TYR A 747 6.07 -17.46 7.51
N THR A 748 6.41 -17.57 6.23
CA THR A 748 6.28 -18.83 5.50
C THR A 748 7.48 -19.71 5.87
N PRO A 749 7.27 -20.94 6.34
CA PRO A 749 8.37 -21.86 6.63
C PRO A 749 9.26 -22.04 5.39
N ASN A 750 10.57 -21.92 5.54
CA ASN A 750 11.51 -22.33 4.49
C ASN A 750 11.37 -23.85 4.32
N THR A 751 10.70 -24.28 3.25
CA THR A 751 10.88 -25.65 2.76
C THR A 751 12.30 -25.71 2.20
N GLY A 752 13.25 -26.08 3.06
CA GLY A 752 14.63 -26.29 2.65
C GLY A 752 14.70 -27.18 1.41
N SER A 753 15.67 -26.88 0.56
CA SER A 753 16.07 -27.60 -0.64
C SER A 753 16.69 -28.99 -0.33
N SER A 754 16.06 -29.76 0.55
CA SER A 754 16.31 -31.18 0.78
C SER A 754 15.08 -31.95 0.26
N GLY A 755 15.30 -32.76 -0.77
CA GLY A 755 14.27 -33.40 -1.58
C GLY A 755 13.48 -34.51 -0.89
N ASP A 756 12.95 -34.29 0.30
CA ASP A 756 12.05 -35.23 0.97
C ASP A 756 10.61 -34.70 0.98
N ALA A 757 9.93 -34.89 -0.15
CA ALA A 757 8.55 -34.50 -0.34
C ALA A 757 7.55 -35.56 0.20
N GLY A 758 7.87 -36.12 1.37
CA GLY A 758 6.99 -36.96 2.18
C GLY A 758 6.42 -36.25 3.43
N ASN A 759 6.96 -35.08 3.81
CA ASN A 759 6.51 -34.37 5.00
C ASN A 759 5.56 -33.21 4.65
N THR A 760 4.26 -33.49 4.72
CA THR A 760 3.19 -32.48 4.73
C THR A 760 3.51 -31.39 5.76
N ASN A 761 3.62 -30.11 5.35
CA ASN A 761 3.55 -28.91 6.21
C ASN A 761 3.86 -29.13 7.71
N VAL A 762 5.11 -29.45 8.10
CA VAL A 762 5.51 -29.43 9.52
C VAL A 762 5.93 -28.00 9.96
N GLY A 763 5.56 -26.98 9.17
CA GLY A 763 5.81 -25.58 9.44
C GLY A 763 4.55 -24.81 9.85
N PHE A 764 4.76 -23.57 10.33
CA PHE A 764 3.78 -22.59 10.84
C PHE A 764 2.35 -22.79 10.30
N SER A 765 1.51 -23.51 11.05
CA SER A 765 0.12 -23.79 10.68
C SER A 765 -0.80 -23.67 11.89
N PHE A 766 -2.07 -23.43 11.61
CA PHE A 766 -3.12 -23.22 12.59
C PHE A 766 -4.26 -24.20 12.37
N ASP A 767 -4.90 -24.63 13.45
CA ASP A 767 -6.10 -25.44 13.35
C ASP A 767 -7.27 -24.60 12.86
N VAL A 768 -7.38 -23.36 13.34
CA VAL A 768 -8.48 -22.45 13.00
C VAL A 768 -7.96 -21.05 12.65
N ALA A 769 -8.40 -20.51 11.52
CA ALA A 769 -8.33 -19.09 11.24
C ALA A 769 -9.61 -18.40 11.68
N ILE A 770 -9.52 -17.31 12.44
CA ILE A 770 -10.66 -16.42 12.73
C ILE A 770 -10.35 -15.07 12.11
N ILE A 771 -11.14 -14.67 11.11
CA ILE A 771 -10.93 -13.43 10.36
C ILE A 771 -12.12 -12.49 10.61
N ASP A 772 -11.91 -11.43 11.37
CA ASP A 772 -12.89 -10.36 11.59
C ASP A 772 -12.85 -9.34 10.46
N GLU A 773 -13.96 -8.61 10.28
CA GLU A 773 -14.17 -7.68 9.17
C GLU A 773 -13.94 -8.33 7.79
N ALA A 774 -14.27 -9.62 7.66
CA ALA A 774 -14.06 -10.39 6.42
C ALA A 774 -14.85 -9.85 5.22
N GLY A 775 -15.92 -9.08 5.46
CA GLY A 775 -16.69 -8.39 4.43
C GLY A 775 -15.94 -7.26 3.71
N GLN A 776 -14.81 -6.79 4.25
CA GLN A 776 -13.98 -5.73 3.65
C GLN A 776 -12.81 -6.26 2.82
N LEU A 777 -12.62 -7.58 2.75
CA LEU A 777 -11.51 -8.20 2.04
C LEU A 777 -11.98 -8.77 0.70
N THR A 778 -11.23 -8.47 -0.36
CA THR A 778 -11.43 -9.16 -1.65
C THR A 778 -11.09 -10.65 -1.49
N ILE A 779 -11.70 -11.50 -2.32
CA ILE A 779 -11.41 -12.94 -2.30
C ILE A 779 -9.90 -13.21 -2.42
N PRO A 780 -9.11 -12.63 -3.36
CA PRO A 780 -7.68 -12.90 -3.42
C PRO A 780 -6.87 -12.45 -2.19
N ALA A 781 -7.29 -11.37 -1.51
CA ALA A 781 -6.59 -10.85 -0.34
C ALA A 781 -6.70 -11.80 0.86
N ILE A 782 -7.88 -12.40 1.09
CA ILE A 782 -8.09 -13.29 2.25
C ILE A 782 -7.37 -14.64 2.11
N LEU A 783 -7.09 -15.11 0.88
CA LEU A 783 -6.40 -16.38 0.62
C LEU A 783 -5.00 -16.43 1.24
N GLY A 784 -4.32 -15.29 1.31
CA GLY A 784 -2.98 -15.18 1.89
C GLY A 784 -2.93 -15.58 3.37
N ALA A 785 -4.04 -15.38 4.10
CA ALA A 785 -4.19 -15.79 5.49
C ALA A 785 -4.73 -17.23 5.59
N LEU A 786 -5.76 -17.57 4.80
CA LEU A 786 -6.40 -18.89 4.85
C LEU A 786 -5.46 -20.06 4.53
N ARG A 787 -4.38 -19.83 3.76
CA ARG A 787 -3.39 -20.87 3.43
C ARG A 787 -2.68 -21.48 4.65
N PHE A 788 -2.70 -20.80 5.79
CA PHE A 788 -2.05 -21.27 7.02
C PHE A 788 -2.97 -22.08 7.93
N ALA A 789 -4.27 -22.19 7.61
CA ALA A 789 -5.24 -22.82 8.49
C ALA A 789 -5.93 -24.03 7.86
N ARG A 790 -6.31 -25.00 8.69
CA ARG A 790 -7.04 -26.20 8.25
C ARG A 790 -8.53 -25.95 8.03
N ARG A 791 -9.12 -25.06 8.86
CA ARG A 791 -10.53 -24.63 8.82
C ARG A 791 -10.63 -23.17 9.25
N PHE A 792 -11.74 -22.49 8.96
CA PHE A 792 -11.82 -21.04 9.17
C PHE A 792 -13.19 -20.51 9.60
N ILE A 793 -13.17 -19.41 10.33
CA ILE A 793 -14.33 -18.64 10.77
C ILE A 793 -14.21 -17.25 10.16
N LEU A 794 -15.20 -16.87 9.34
CA LEU A 794 -15.29 -15.51 8.82
C LEU A 794 -16.34 -14.74 9.60
N VAL A 795 -15.94 -13.62 10.19
CA VAL A 795 -16.84 -12.73 10.92
C VAL A 795 -16.96 -11.44 10.14
N GLY A 796 -18.18 -10.99 9.86
CA GLY A 796 -18.39 -9.82 9.02
C GLY A 796 -19.85 -9.39 8.94
N ASP A 797 -20.07 -8.38 8.10
CA ASP A 797 -21.39 -7.85 7.79
C ASP A 797 -21.42 -7.29 6.37
N GLU A 798 -22.10 -7.98 5.46
CA GLU A 798 -22.24 -7.58 4.05
C GLU A 798 -23.06 -6.29 3.87
N LYS A 799 -23.75 -5.81 4.91
CA LYS A 799 -24.49 -4.52 4.89
C LYS A 799 -23.63 -3.34 5.35
N GLN A 800 -22.37 -3.56 5.76
CA GLN A 800 -21.36 -2.53 6.02
C GLN A 800 -20.39 -2.41 4.83
N LEU A 801 -19.24 -1.72 5.00
CA LEU A 801 -18.36 -1.38 3.88
C LEU A 801 -17.86 -2.64 3.14
N PRO A 802 -18.01 -2.71 1.80
CA PRO A 802 -17.41 -3.76 0.98
C PRO A 802 -15.89 -3.51 0.81
N PRO A 803 -15.14 -4.44 0.18
CA PRO A 803 -13.77 -4.19 -0.22
C PRO A 803 -13.66 -2.95 -1.11
N LEU A 804 -12.64 -2.14 -0.88
CA LEU A 804 -12.35 -0.98 -1.72
C LEU A 804 -11.69 -1.45 -3.02
N VAL A 805 -12.35 -1.19 -4.14
CA VAL A 805 -11.84 -1.45 -5.50
C VAL A 805 -11.85 -0.13 -6.26
N LEU A 806 -10.70 0.28 -6.78
CA LEU A 806 -10.52 1.55 -7.49
C LEU A 806 -11.18 1.51 -8.86
N SER A 807 -11.03 0.40 -9.59
CA SER A 807 -11.61 0.24 -10.92
C SER A 807 -13.11 -0.12 -10.85
N PRO A 808 -14.01 0.70 -11.43
CA PRO A 808 -15.42 0.34 -11.55
C PRO A 808 -15.62 -0.97 -12.32
N GLU A 809 -14.84 -1.18 -13.39
CA GLU A 809 -14.89 -2.41 -14.20
C GLU A 809 -14.53 -3.65 -13.38
N ALA A 810 -13.43 -3.61 -12.62
CA ALA A 810 -13.03 -4.72 -11.78
C ALA A 810 -14.04 -4.96 -10.63
N SER A 811 -14.60 -3.88 -10.08
CA SER A 811 -15.63 -3.93 -9.05
C SER A 811 -16.88 -4.64 -9.56
N GLU A 812 -17.43 -4.23 -10.71
CA GLU A 812 -18.62 -4.81 -11.33
C GLU A 812 -18.43 -6.27 -11.76
N ALA A 813 -17.21 -6.64 -12.17
CA ALA A 813 -16.86 -8.02 -12.51
C ALA A 813 -16.61 -8.94 -11.29
N GLY A 814 -16.81 -8.43 -10.07
CA GLY A 814 -16.86 -9.19 -8.82
C GLY A 814 -15.57 -9.17 -8.01
N LEU A 815 -14.64 -8.23 -8.24
CA LEU A 815 -13.49 -8.06 -7.34
C LEU A 815 -13.91 -7.47 -5.98
N ALA A 816 -14.99 -6.69 -5.96
CA ALA A 816 -15.61 -6.15 -4.75
C ALA A 816 -16.46 -7.19 -3.98
N ASP A 817 -16.62 -8.41 -4.51
CA ASP A 817 -17.28 -9.48 -3.77
C ASP A 817 -16.32 -10.06 -2.74
N SER A 818 -16.68 -9.91 -1.46
CA SER A 818 -15.94 -10.53 -0.37
C SER A 818 -16.20 -12.03 -0.30
N LEU A 819 -15.24 -12.80 0.24
CA LEU A 819 -15.46 -14.23 0.46
C LEU A 819 -16.63 -14.47 1.44
N PHE A 820 -16.81 -13.58 2.41
CA PHE A 820 -17.90 -13.65 3.38
C PHE A 820 -19.26 -13.52 2.68
N SER A 821 -19.47 -12.48 1.87
CA SER A 821 -20.72 -12.27 1.14
C SER A 821 -20.99 -13.39 0.14
N PHE A 822 -19.97 -13.84 -0.58
CA PHE A 822 -20.08 -14.94 -1.53
C PHE A 822 -20.54 -16.25 -0.86
N LEU A 823 -19.87 -16.69 0.21
CA LEU A 823 -20.23 -17.95 0.90
C LEU A 823 -21.57 -17.82 1.64
N LYS A 824 -21.88 -16.63 2.18
CA LYS A 824 -23.17 -16.37 2.83
C LYS A 824 -24.31 -16.50 1.83
N GLN A 825 -24.20 -15.88 0.65
CA GLN A 825 -25.20 -16.01 -0.40
C GLN A 825 -25.44 -17.48 -0.77
N ARG A 826 -24.37 -18.26 -0.98
CA ARG A 826 -24.47 -19.70 -1.27
C ARG A 826 -25.15 -20.50 -0.15
N ASN A 827 -24.84 -20.17 1.10
CA ASN A 827 -25.50 -20.76 2.26
C ASN A 827 -26.99 -20.41 2.29
N ASP A 828 -27.35 -19.15 2.07
CA ASP A 828 -28.73 -18.68 2.12
C ASP A 828 -29.57 -19.35 1.02
N GLU A 829 -29.05 -19.44 -0.21
CA GLU A 829 -29.67 -20.17 -1.33
C GLU A 829 -29.88 -21.66 -0.99
N TYR A 830 -28.90 -22.29 -0.37
CA TYR A 830 -28.99 -23.69 0.05
C TYR A 830 -30.04 -23.90 1.15
N MET A 831 -30.05 -23.04 2.16
CA MET A 831 -30.96 -23.14 3.31
C MET A 831 -32.42 -22.88 2.93
N GLN A 832 -32.68 -22.08 1.88
CA GLN A 832 -34.03 -21.94 1.32
C GLN A 832 -34.58 -23.27 0.80
N GLN A 833 -33.71 -24.13 0.26
CA GLN A 833 -34.07 -25.45 -0.26
C GLN A 833 -34.02 -26.54 0.83
N HIS A 834 -33.16 -26.37 1.85
CA HIS A 834 -32.89 -27.37 2.89
C HIS A 834 -32.97 -26.75 4.30
N PRO A 835 -34.18 -26.36 4.78
CA PRO A 835 -34.33 -25.60 6.02
C PRO A 835 -34.02 -26.37 7.30
N LEU A 836 -34.01 -27.72 7.25
CA LEU A 836 -33.72 -28.59 8.40
C LEU A 836 -32.22 -28.82 8.63
N ASP A 837 -31.40 -28.43 7.66
CA ASP A 837 -29.96 -28.65 7.73
C ASP A 837 -29.25 -27.64 8.64
N VAL A 838 -28.00 -27.95 9.00
CA VAL A 838 -27.17 -27.04 9.77
C VAL A 838 -26.71 -25.87 8.90
N SER A 839 -27.23 -24.67 9.17
CA SER A 839 -26.74 -23.46 8.51
C SER A 839 -25.26 -23.21 8.82
N ALA A 840 -24.50 -22.86 7.78
CA ALA A 840 -23.11 -22.45 7.88
C ALA A 840 -22.95 -20.97 8.25
N CYS A 841 -24.06 -20.22 8.32
CA CYS A 841 -24.07 -18.83 8.76
C CYS A 841 -24.92 -18.67 10.01
N VAL A 842 -24.32 -18.09 11.06
CA VAL A 842 -25.03 -17.73 12.29
C VAL A 842 -25.19 -16.21 12.35
N PRO A 843 -26.42 -15.69 12.20
CA PRO A 843 -26.69 -14.27 12.38
C PRO A 843 -26.83 -13.91 13.85
N LEU A 844 -26.17 -12.83 14.27
CA LEU A 844 -26.35 -12.23 15.59
C LEU A 844 -27.42 -11.12 15.48
N LEU A 845 -28.55 -11.28 16.17
CA LEU A 845 -29.73 -10.42 15.96
C LEU A 845 -29.92 -9.38 17.08
N THR A 846 -29.42 -9.67 18.28
CA THR A 846 -29.52 -8.75 19.42
C THR A 846 -28.33 -7.79 19.50
N GLN A 847 -28.56 -6.48 19.50
CA GLN A 847 -27.54 -5.44 19.63
C GLN A 847 -27.51 -4.78 21.03
N TYR A 848 -26.29 -4.44 21.48
CA TYR A 848 -25.95 -3.93 22.80
C TYR A 848 -25.31 -2.53 22.78
N ARG A 849 -25.44 -1.81 21.66
CA ARG A 849 -24.84 -0.48 21.45
C ARG A 849 -25.88 0.64 21.51
N MET A 850 -26.82 0.60 20.58
CA MET A 850 -27.68 1.71 20.18
C MET A 850 -28.96 1.75 21.03
N ASN A 851 -29.43 2.96 21.31
CA ASN A 851 -30.83 3.19 21.69
C ASN A 851 -31.79 2.65 20.61
N LYS A 852 -32.97 2.16 21.02
CA LYS A 852 -33.95 1.55 20.10
C LYS A 852 -34.43 2.49 18.99
N TRP A 853 -34.49 3.80 19.21
CA TRP A 853 -34.90 4.78 18.18
C TRP A 853 -33.89 4.84 17.04
N ILE A 854 -32.61 4.74 17.38
CA ILE A 854 -31.48 4.74 16.44
C ILE A 854 -31.45 3.39 15.71
N SER A 855 -31.43 2.29 16.46
CA SER A 855 -31.33 0.95 15.88
C SER A 855 -32.52 0.56 15.02
N ASN A 856 -33.75 1.00 15.35
CA ASN A 856 -34.96 0.64 14.61
C ASN A 856 -34.94 1.15 13.17
N PHE A 857 -34.37 2.33 12.92
CA PHE A 857 -34.19 2.83 11.56
C PHE A 857 -33.25 1.91 10.78
N SER A 858 -32.03 1.69 11.28
CA SER A 858 -31.05 0.84 10.60
C SER A 858 -31.56 -0.60 10.42
N SER A 859 -32.22 -1.14 11.44
CA SER A 859 -32.88 -2.46 11.41
C SER A 859 -33.89 -2.55 10.28
N THR A 860 -34.78 -1.57 10.16
CA THR A 860 -35.82 -1.54 9.12
C THR A 860 -35.27 -1.34 7.71
N VAL A 861 -34.23 -0.52 7.56
CA VAL A 861 -33.70 -0.12 6.24
C VAL A 861 -32.71 -1.14 5.69
N PHE A 862 -31.81 -1.67 6.54
CA PHE A 862 -30.67 -2.46 6.09
C PHE A 862 -30.74 -3.93 6.52
N TYR A 863 -31.50 -4.27 7.56
CA TYR A 863 -31.52 -5.61 8.18
C TYR A 863 -32.94 -6.19 8.31
N GLU A 864 -33.87 -5.81 7.43
CA GLU A 864 -35.21 -6.43 7.33
C GLU A 864 -35.99 -6.51 8.66
N LYS A 865 -35.78 -5.54 9.55
CA LYS A 865 -36.35 -5.48 10.91
C LYS A 865 -35.93 -6.60 11.87
N GLN A 866 -34.87 -7.34 11.55
CA GLN A 866 -34.38 -8.45 12.39
C GLN A 866 -33.42 -8.02 13.50
N LEU A 867 -32.85 -6.81 13.43
CA LEU A 867 -31.90 -6.30 14.43
C LEU A 867 -32.65 -5.69 15.62
N GLU A 868 -32.51 -6.28 16.79
CA GLU A 868 -33.25 -5.93 18.01
C GLU A 868 -32.36 -5.29 19.09
N ALA A 869 -32.86 -4.24 19.76
CA ALA A 869 -32.13 -3.60 20.86
C ALA A 869 -32.30 -4.38 22.17
N HIS A 870 -31.19 -4.82 22.77
CA HIS A 870 -31.22 -5.44 24.08
C HIS A 870 -31.83 -4.49 25.13
N PRO A 871 -32.63 -4.98 26.10
CA PRO A 871 -33.26 -4.13 27.13
C PRO A 871 -32.29 -3.21 27.88
N SER A 872 -31.04 -3.63 28.09
CA SER A 872 -30.00 -2.83 28.76
C SER A 872 -29.57 -1.58 27.99
N VAL A 873 -29.86 -1.50 26.69
CA VAL A 873 -29.49 -0.37 25.80
C VAL A 873 -30.69 0.33 25.18
N ALA A 874 -31.81 -0.38 25.02
CA ALA A 874 -32.98 0.06 24.28
C ALA A 874 -33.50 1.46 24.69
N ASN A 875 -33.40 1.81 25.98
CA ASN A 875 -33.87 3.09 26.52
C ASN A 875 -32.75 3.99 27.06
N ARG A 876 -31.47 3.73 26.73
CA ARG A 876 -30.35 4.59 27.15
C ARG A 876 -30.50 5.99 26.53
N ARG A 877 -30.32 7.03 27.35
CA ARG A 877 -30.42 8.44 26.98
C ARG A 877 -29.19 9.20 27.46
N LEU A 878 -29.05 10.46 27.04
CA LEU A 878 -28.09 11.35 27.65
C LEU A 878 -28.31 11.43 29.17
N PRO A 879 -27.24 11.57 29.97
CA PRO A 879 -27.36 11.83 31.40
C PRO A 879 -28.25 13.05 31.67
N PRO A 880 -29.11 13.00 32.71
CA PRO A 880 -29.89 14.16 33.11
C PRO A 880 -28.96 15.26 33.64
N ILE A 881 -29.35 16.52 33.43
CA ILE A 881 -28.69 17.68 34.03
C ILE A 881 -29.59 18.33 35.08
N ALA A 882 -28.98 18.96 36.09
CA ALA A 882 -29.71 19.66 37.14
C ALA A 882 -30.61 20.76 36.55
N ALA A 883 -31.85 20.87 37.05
CA ALA A 883 -32.84 21.83 36.53
C ALA A 883 -32.34 23.29 36.56
N SER A 884 -31.59 23.67 37.60
CA SER A 884 -30.95 24.99 37.71
C SER A 884 -29.95 25.25 36.58
N ARG A 885 -29.12 24.26 36.24
CA ARG A 885 -28.16 24.33 35.13
C ARG A 885 -28.88 24.37 33.79
N LEU A 886 -29.96 23.60 33.62
CA LEU A 886 -30.79 23.64 32.41
C LEU A 886 -31.40 25.03 32.17
N LEU A 887 -31.95 25.65 33.23
CA LEU A 887 -32.51 27.00 33.15
C LEU A 887 -31.45 28.07 32.84
N GLN A 888 -30.22 27.90 33.31
CA GLN A 888 -29.10 28.78 32.94
C GLN A 888 -28.74 28.61 31.46
N LEU A 889 -28.61 27.37 30.99
CA LEU A 889 -28.30 27.08 29.59
C LEU A 889 -29.38 27.56 28.63
N GLN A 890 -30.67 27.44 28.99
CA GLN A 890 -31.78 27.96 28.19
C GLN A 890 -31.75 29.48 27.97
N LYS A 891 -31.05 30.24 28.82
CA LYS A 891 -30.88 31.69 28.63
C LYS A 891 -29.75 32.04 27.67
N THR A 892 -28.79 31.14 27.47
CA THR A 892 -27.56 31.38 26.70
C THR A 892 -27.49 30.59 25.40
N GLU A 893 -28.15 29.43 25.32
CA GLU A 893 -28.15 28.55 24.15
C GLU A 893 -29.28 28.88 23.19
N GLN A 894 -29.07 28.62 21.91
CA GLN A 894 -30.15 28.67 20.93
C GLN A 894 -31.21 27.59 21.24
N GLU A 895 -32.48 27.92 21.00
CA GLU A 895 -33.60 26.99 21.21
C GLU A 895 -33.43 25.68 20.40
N ALA A 896 -32.85 25.78 19.20
CA ALA A 896 -32.56 24.62 18.35
C ALA A 896 -31.55 23.66 19.00
N VAL A 897 -30.48 24.19 19.61
CA VAL A 897 -29.48 23.39 20.36
C VAL A 897 -30.13 22.73 21.57
N HIS A 898 -30.93 23.47 22.33
CA HIS A 898 -31.64 22.94 23.49
C HIS A 898 -32.57 21.76 23.10
N LYS A 899 -33.37 21.93 22.04
CA LYS A 899 -34.22 20.86 21.49
C LYS A 899 -33.39 19.69 20.95
N ALA A 900 -32.31 19.97 20.23
CA ALA A 900 -31.44 18.96 19.66
C ALA A 900 -30.78 18.12 20.74
N LEU A 901 -30.44 18.70 21.91
CA LEU A 901 -29.77 18.04 23.03
C LEU A 901 -30.72 17.43 24.06
N ASP A 902 -32.03 17.53 23.88
CA ASP A 902 -33.01 16.96 24.80
C ASP A 902 -32.85 15.42 24.92
N PRO A 903 -32.62 14.88 26.13
CA PRO A 903 -32.44 13.43 26.34
C PRO A 903 -33.62 12.56 25.93
N ARG A 904 -34.84 13.12 25.83
CA ARG A 904 -36.06 12.39 25.44
C ARG A 904 -36.06 11.96 23.99
N PHE A 905 -35.24 12.60 23.14
CA PHE A 905 -35.16 12.34 21.71
C PHE A 905 -33.76 11.81 21.33
N PRO A 906 -33.53 10.49 21.34
CA PRO A 906 -32.23 9.87 21.02
C PRO A 906 -31.78 10.07 19.57
N LEU A 907 -32.69 10.35 18.64
CA LEU A 907 -32.39 10.62 17.24
C LEU A 907 -33.01 11.96 16.86
N VAL A 908 -32.20 12.90 16.39
CA VAL A 908 -32.65 14.23 15.93
C VAL A 908 -32.09 14.52 14.55
N PHE A 909 -32.89 15.13 13.68
CA PHE A 909 -32.42 15.74 12.44
C PHE A 909 -32.62 17.25 12.53
N TRP A 910 -31.54 18.01 12.47
CA TRP A 910 -31.55 19.46 12.41
C TRP A 910 -31.39 19.91 10.95
N ASP A 911 -32.45 20.48 10.38
CA ASP A 911 -32.46 21.13 9.07
C ASP A 911 -31.71 22.45 9.16
N VAL A 912 -30.48 22.47 8.67
CA VAL A 912 -29.60 23.65 8.62
C VAL A 912 -29.46 24.05 7.16
N ARG A 913 -29.77 25.31 6.84
CA ARG A 913 -29.76 25.80 5.47
C ARG A 913 -28.70 26.88 5.30
N ASP A 914 -27.91 26.76 4.23
CA ASP A 914 -26.90 27.75 3.86
C ASP A 914 -27.23 28.25 2.46
N GLN A 915 -27.78 29.45 2.36
CA GLN A 915 -28.17 30.06 1.08
C GLN A 915 -26.96 30.63 0.31
N GLU A 916 -25.84 30.86 1.00
CA GLU A 916 -24.61 31.41 0.42
C GLU A 916 -23.62 30.31 0.02
N ALA A 917 -23.89 29.06 0.43
CA ALA A 917 -23.04 27.92 0.09
C ALA A 917 -23.01 27.67 -1.43
N SER A 918 -21.80 27.67 -1.99
CA SER A 918 -21.59 27.24 -3.38
C SER A 918 -22.09 25.79 -3.57
N PRO A 919 -22.86 25.51 -4.64
CA PRO A 919 -23.34 24.16 -4.95
C PRO A 919 -22.20 23.14 -5.07
N GLU A 920 -21.01 23.58 -5.46
CA GLU A 920 -19.85 22.70 -5.70
C GLU A 920 -19.03 22.47 -4.42
N ALA A 921 -19.08 23.36 -3.44
CA ALA A 921 -18.24 23.31 -2.24
C ALA A 921 -18.48 22.05 -1.41
N LYS A 922 -17.43 21.27 -1.12
CA LYS A 922 -17.46 20.07 -0.24
C LYS A 922 -17.45 20.41 1.26
N GLN A 923 -17.77 21.66 1.61
CA GLN A 923 -17.85 22.18 2.96
C GLN A 923 -19.09 23.06 3.10
N ASN A 924 -19.66 23.09 4.30
CA ASN A 924 -20.78 23.94 4.66
C ASN A 924 -20.50 24.59 6.02
N ASN A 925 -20.43 25.93 6.01
CA ASN A 925 -20.08 26.71 7.20
C ASN A 925 -21.26 26.80 8.19
N ALA A 926 -22.49 26.89 7.71
CA ALA A 926 -23.66 26.87 8.59
C ALA A 926 -23.73 25.55 9.38
N GLU A 927 -23.53 24.41 8.71
CA GLU A 927 -23.46 23.10 9.37
C GLU A 927 -22.30 23.03 10.36
N ALA A 928 -21.11 23.54 10.01
CA ALA A 928 -19.95 23.53 10.91
C ALA A 928 -20.18 24.38 12.18
N ARG A 929 -20.85 25.54 12.06
CA ARG A 929 -21.27 26.37 13.20
C ARG A 929 -22.30 25.65 14.07
N ALA A 930 -23.30 25.02 13.46
CA ALA A 930 -24.29 24.23 14.19
C ALA A 930 -23.64 23.06 14.96
N VAL A 931 -22.69 22.35 14.33
CA VAL A 931 -21.89 21.30 14.98
C VAL A 931 -21.11 21.85 16.18
N ARG A 932 -20.46 23.02 16.04
CA ARG A 932 -19.75 23.68 17.13
C ARG A 932 -20.68 24.00 18.32
N GLU A 933 -21.87 24.53 18.05
CA GLU A 933 -22.85 24.85 19.09
C GLU A 933 -23.38 23.59 19.79
N LEU A 934 -23.57 22.49 19.06
CA LEU A 934 -23.92 21.19 19.66
C LEU A 934 -22.81 20.68 20.56
N VAL A 935 -21.55 20.77 20.14
CA VAL A 935 -20.40 20.38 20.97
C VAL A 935 -20.34 21.24 22.23
N ALA A 936 -20.48 22.57 22.09
CA ALA A 936 -20.54 23.49 23.21
C ALA A 936 -21.62 23.08 24.23
N GLY A 937 -22.84 22.83 23.76
CA GLY A 937 -23.96 22.43 24.61
C GLY A 937 -23.78 21.05 25.25
N LEU A 938 -23.10 20.11 24.58
CA LEU A 938 -22.77 18.79 25.15
C LEU A 938 -21.73 18.90 26.27
N LEU A 939 -20.66 19.66 26.05
CA LEU A 939 -19.63 19.93 27.07
C LEU A 939 -20.24 20.67 28.26
N ALA A 940 -21.10 21.66 28.00
CA ALA A 940 -21.83 22.38 29.04
C ALA A 940 -22.81 21.50 29.84
N ARG A 941 -23.18 20.32 29.32
CA ARG A 941 -23.97 19.29 30.02
C ARG A 941 -23.11 18.22 30.71
N GLY A 942 -21.78 18.35 30.67
CA GLY A 942 -20.83 17.45 31.33
C GLY A 942 -20.49 16.19 30.54
N ILE A 943 -20.84 16.13 29.25
CA ILE A 943 -20.39 15.06 28.37
C ILE A 943 -18.90 15.26 28.09
N GLN A 944 -18.10 14.21 28.27
CA GLN A 944 -16.66 14.29 28.05
C GLN A 944 -16.36 14.36 26.55
N PRO A 945 -15.28 15.06 26.12
CA PRO A 945 -14.94 15.16 24.69
C PRO A 945 -14.77 13.79 24.00
N GLN A 946 -14.16 12.83 24.70
CA GLN A 946 -13.96 11.44 24.24
C GLN A 946 -15.25 10.65 24.00
N ASP A 947 -16.37 11.09 24.56
CA ASP A 947 -17.69 10.49 24.39
C ASP A 947 -18.46 11.07 23.19
N ILE A 948 -17.87 12.03 22.47
CA ILE A 948 -18.47 12.71 21.33
C ILE A 948 -17.70 12.30 20.06
N GLY A 949 -18.44 11.93 19.01
CA GLY A 949 -17.91 11.68 17.67
C GLY A 949 -18.63 12.51 16.63
N ILE A 950 -17.88 13.00 15.66
CA ILE A 950 -18.39 13.81 14.57
C ILE A 950 -17.97 13.18 13.25
N ILE A 951 -18.96 12.87 12.41
CA ILE A 951 -18.75 12.29 11.09
C ILE A 951 -19.15 13.31 10.03
N ALA A 952 -18.33 13.43 8.99
CA ALA A 952 -18.70 14.13 7.77
C ALA A 952 -18.33 13.29 6.53
N PRO A 953 -19.08 13.40 5.42
CA PRO A 953 -18.81 12.64 4.20
C PRO A 953 -17.51 13.07 3.51
N TYR A 954 -17.13 14.34 3.64
CA TYR A 954 -15.98 14.93 2.96
C TYR A 954 -14.94 15.40 3.97
N ARG A 955 -13.66 15.23 3.64
CA ARG A 955 -12.58 15.72 4.49
C ARG A 955 -12.47 17.24 4.52
N ALA A 956 -12.83 17.92 3.43
CA ALA A 956 -12.99 19.37 3.43
C ALA A 956 -13.95 19.82 4.55
N GLN A 957 -15.06 19.11 4.75
CA GLN A 957 -15.96 19.38 5.87
C GLN A 957 -15.39 18.96 7.22
N VAL A 958 -14.67 17.84 7.32
CA VAL A 958 -13.96 17.45 8.57
C VAL A 958 -12.98 18.55 8.99
N ALA A 959 -12.18 19.06 8.06
CA ALA A 959 -11.25 20.16 8.28
C ALA A 959 -12.00 21.45 8.65
N ASN A 960 -13.10 21.76 7.95
CA ASN A 960 -13.92 22.92 8.27
C ASN A 960 -14.48 22.84 9.70
N ILE A 961 -15.07 21.72 10.09
CA ILE A 961 -15.58 21.48 11.45
C ILE A 961 -14.45 21.63 12.48
N ARG A 962 -13.27 21.06 12.22
CA ARG A 962 -12.10 21.22 13.10
C ARG A 962 -11.72 22.70 13.25
N ARG A 963 -11.67 23.49 12.17
CA ARG A 963 -11.40 24.93 12.27
C ARG A 963 -12.41 25.63 13.18
N HIS A 964 -13.70 25.36 13.01
CA HIS A 964 -14.74 25.96 13.87
C HIS A 964 -14.64 25.55 15.35
N LEU A 965 -14.12 24.37 15.65
CA LEU A 965 -13.97 23.87 17.03
C LEU A 965 -12.68 24.36 17.71
N PHE A 966 -11.58 24.41 16.98
CA PHE A 966 -10.23 24.64 17.51
C PHE A 966 -9.67 26.04 17.20
N ALA A 967 -10.38 26.88 16.45
CA ALA A 967 -10.06 28.31 16.29
C ALA A 967 -10.93 29.18 17.21
N THR A 968 -10.34 30.25 17.74
CA THR A 968 -11.08 31.25 18.53
C THR A 968 -11.87 32.15 17.60
N HIS A 969 -13.15 32.36 17.88
CA HIS A 969 -14.03 33.24 17.10
C HIS A 969 -14.60 34.32 18.01
N PRO A 970 -13.97 35.52 18.05
CA PRO A 970 -14.38 36.62 18.93
C PRO A 970 -15.82 37.06 18.71
N GLU A 971 -16.28 37.12 17.46
CA GLU A 971 -17.64 37.55 17.11
C GLU A 971 -18.74 36.66 17.71
N SER A 972 -18.44 35.38 17.96
CA SER A 972 -19.37 34.43 18.56
C SER A 972 -19.02 34.06 20.01
N ASN A 973 -18.12 34.80 20.65
CA ASN A 973 -17.57 34.50 21.99
C ASN A 973 -17.10 33.05 22.17
N TRP A 974 -16.64 32.41 21.09
CA TRP A 974 -16.17 31.02 21.14
C TRP A 974 -14.67 31.00 21.41
N GLN A 975 -14.27 30.36 22.51
CA GLN A 975 -12.87 30.01 22.77
C GLN A 975 -12.56 28.66 22.14
N ALA A 976 -11.42 28.60 21.47
CA ALA A 976 -10.87 27.36 20.91
C ALA A 976 -10.79 26.26 21.97
N LEU A 977 -11.18 25.04 21.58
CA LEU A 977 -10.84 23.86 22.37
C LEU A 977 -9.32 23.62 22.34
N PRO A 978 -8.72 23.07 23.41
CA PRO A 978 -7.34 22.60 23.38
C PRO A 978 -7.10 21.62 22.24
N THR A 979 -5.94 21.69 21.56
CA THR A 979 -5.63 20.85 20.41
C THR A 979 -5.52 19.36 20.76
N ASP A 980 -5.23 19.04 22.01
CA ASP A 980 -5.16 17.70 22.60
C ASP A 980 -6.53 17.18 23.09
N THR A 981 -7.61 17.94 22.87
CA THR A 981 -8.96 17.50 23.22
C THR A 981 -9.26 16.17 22.54
N ALA A 982 -9.58 15.15 23.35
CA ALA A 982 -9.85 13.79 22.89
C ALA A 982 -11.19 13.62 22.13
N LEU A 983 -11.62 14.61 21.33
CA LEU A 983 -12.80 14.59 20.48
C LEU A 983 -12.48 13.95 19.13
N SER A 984 -13.36 13.08 18.62
CA SER A 984 -13.14 12.44 17.31
C SER A 984 -13.93 13.15 16.22
N VAL A 985 -13.24 13.62 15.17
CA VAL A 985 -13.83 14.26 13.99
C VAL A 985 -13.20 13.65 12.74
N ASP A 986 -13.96 12.93 11.93
CA ASP A 986 -13.43 12.18 10.78
C ASP A 986 -14.51 11.78 9.77
N THR A 987 -14.08 11.10 8.71
CA THR A 987 -14.91 10.47 7.70
C THR A 987 -15.52 9.16 8.19
N VAL A 988 -16.58 8.71 7.53
CA VAL A 988 -17.28 7.44 7.84
C VAL A 988 -16.31 6.26 7.89
N ASP A 989 -15.41 6.17 6.92
CA ASP A 989 -14.48 5.06 6.73
C ASP A 989 -13.52 4.91 7.91
N ARG A 990 -13.03 6.02 8.50
CA ARG A 990 -12.14 5.96 9.68
C ARG A 990 -12.88 5.74 10.99
N PHE A 991 -14.17 6.02 11.04
CA PHE A 991 -15.01 5.71 12.20
C PHE A 991 -15.43 4.23 12.26
N GLN A 992 -15.07 3.41 11.27
CA GLN A 992 -15.39 2.00 11.29
C GLN A 992 -14.77 1.30 12.49
N GLY A 993 -15.51 0.38 13.11
CA GLY A 993 -15.13 -0.24 14.39
C GLY A 993 -15.26 0.68 15.62
N GLY A 994 -15.25 2.00 15.45
CA GLY A 994 -15.48 2.98 16.51
C GLY A 994 -16.95 3.09 16.94
N GLU A 995 -17.17 3.63 18.14
CA GLU A 995 -18.48 4.01 18.68
C GLU A 995 -18.31 5.13 19.72
N ARG A 996 -19.35 5.96 19.90
CA ARG A 996 -19.35 7.05 20.89
C ARG A 996 -20.70 7.16 21.58
N LEU A 997 -20.73 7.79 22.76
CA LEU A 997 -21.97 8.07 23.48
C LEU A 997 -22.90 8.91 22.61
N VAL A 998 -22.35 9.98 22.01
CA VAL A 998 -23.03 10.90 21.09
C VAL A 998 -22.33 10.90 19.75
N MET A 999 -23.10 10.78 18.67
CA MET A 999 -22.62 11.05 17.32
C MET A 999 -23.33 12.24 16.71
N ILE A 1000 -22.57 13.10 16.04
CA ILE A 1000 -23.05 14.18 15.20
C ILE A 1000 -22.64 13.86 13.76
N ILE A 1001 -23.56 13.94 12.81
CA ILE A 1001 -23.28 13.73 11.38
C ILE A 1001 -23.60 15.02 10.63
N SER A 1002 -22.61 15.64 10.00
CA SER A 1002 -22.79 16.78 9.10
C SER A 1002 -22.70 16.29 7.66
N PHE A 1003 -23.73 16.53 6.85
CA PHE A 1003 -23.79 16.04 5.46
C PHE A 1003 -23.15 16.98 4.42
N ALA A 1004 -22.85 18.23 4.80
CA ALA A 1004 -22.24 19.25 3.96
C ALA A 1004 -22.88 19.36 2.57
N THR A 1005 -24.20 19.37 2.52
CA THR A 1005 -24.96 19.35 1.26
C THR A 1005 -26.05 20.40 1.30
N SER A 1006 -25.88 21.48 0.53
CA SER A 1006 -26.83 22.60 0.49
C SER A 1006 -27.86 22.48 -0.64
N HIS A 1007 -27.51 21.77 -1.72
CA HIS A 1007 -28.35 21.54 -2.91
C HIS A 1007 -28.39 20.06 -3.28
N GLU A 1008 -29.44 19.62 -3.97
CA GLU A 1008 -29.50 18.24 -4.46
C GLU A 1008 -28.30 17.98 -5.37
N PRO A 1009 -27.47 16.96 -5.07
CA PRO A 1009 -26.30 16.68 -5.87
C PRO A 1009 -26.69 16.11 -7.23
N ALA A 1010 -26.03 16.60 -8.28
CA ALA A 1010 -26.22 16.15 -9.66
C ALA A 1010 -26.09 14.62 -9.77
N SER A 1011 -26.84 14.02 -10.70
CA SER A 1011 -26.95 12.56 -10.89
C SER A 1011 -25.60 11.85 -10.97
N GLU A 1012 -24.65 12.43 -11.70
CA GLU A 1012 -23.32 11.85 -11.95
C GLU A 1012 -22.24 12.34 -10.97
N SER A 1013 -22.59 13.19 -10.00
CA SER A 1013 -21.59 13.71 -9.07
C SER A 1013 -21.08 12.63 -8.11
N GLN A 1014 -19.76 12.62 -7.85
CA GLN A 1014 -19.15 11.79 -6.81
C GLN A 1014 -19.81 12.00 -5.44
N ARG A 1015 -20.29 13.22 -5.18
CA ARG A 1015 -21.09 13.59 -4.00
C ARG A 1015 -22.34 12.73 -3.88
N ARG A 1016 -23.15 12.63 -4.95
CA ARG A 1016 -24.35 11.80 -4.98
C ARG A 1016 -23.99 10.34 -4.77
N GLN A 1017 -22.98 9.82 -5.49
CA GLN A 1017 -22.52 8.43 -5.35
C GLN A 1017 -22.13 8.08 -3.91
N PHE A 1018 -21.46 9.00 -3.22
CA PHE A 1018 -21.15 8.83 -1.80
C PHE A 1018 -22.41 8.78 -0.93
N LEU A 1019 -23.31 9.75 -1.08
CA LEU A 1019 -24.51 9.89 -0.24
C LEU A 1019 -25.54 8.77 -0.47
N ILE A 1020 -25.66 8.27 -1.70
CA ILE A 1020 -26.58 7.16 -2.00
C ILE A 1020 -26.02 5.80 -1.59
N ASN A 1021 -24.74 5.70 -1.22
CA ASN A 1021 -24.13 4.44 -0.81
C ASN A 1021 -24.76 3.94 0.51
N PRO A 1022 -25.53 2.84 0.49
CA PRO A 1022 -26.26 2.38 1.67
C PRO A 1022 -25.30 1.86 2.77
N HIS A 1023 -24.16 1.29 2.38
CA HIS A 1023 -23.17 0.73 3.32
C HIS A 1023 -22.51 1.82 4.16
N ARG A 1024 -22.08 2.93 3.54
CA ARG A 1024 -21.50 4.09 4.25
C ARG A 1024 -22.50 4.73 5.19
N LEU A 1025 -23.74 4.95 4.72
CA LEU A 1025 -24.78 5.54 5.56
C LEU A 1025 -25.14 4.62 6.74
N ASN A 1026 -25.26 3.31 6.52
CA ASN A 1026 -25.48 2.34 7.59
C ASN A 1026 -24.37 2.42 8.65
N VAL A 1027 -23.10 2.39 8.22
CA VAL A 1027 -21.95 2.53 9.13
C VAL A 1027 -22.07 3.81 9.96
N ALA A 1028 -22.32 4.96 9.32
CA ALA A 1028 -22.40 6.25 10.00
C ALA A 1028 -23.50 6.30 11.06
N LEU A 1029 -24.71 5.83 10.72
CA LEU A 1029 -25.87 5.84 11.61
C LEU A 1029 -25.70 4.90 12.81
N THR A 1030 -24.93 3.82 12.68
CA THR A 1030 -24.77 2.80 13.73
C THR A 1030 -23.56 3.02 14.66
N ARG A 1031 -22.96 4.22 14.67
CA ARG A 1031 -21.85 4.57 15.57
C ARG A 1031 -22.30 5.10 16.94
N ALA A 1032 -23.54 5.59 17.04
CA ALA A 1032 -24.06 6.21 18.26
C ALA A 1032 -24.54 5.18 19.28
N GLN A 1033 -24.18 5.34 20.54
CA GLN A 1033 -24.73 4.53 21.62
C GLN A 1033 -26.05 5.11 22.16
N ARG A 1034 -26.07 6.40 22.53
CA ARG A 1034 -27.21 7.00 23.24
C ARG A 1034 -27.92 8.09 22.45
N LYS A 1035 -27.18 8.89 21.68
CA LYS A 1035 -27.75 9.99 20.92
C LYS A 1035 -27.09 10.18 19.56
N LEU A 1036 -27.91 10.36 18.53
CA LEU A 1036 -27.51 10.63 17.17
C LEU A 1036 -28.16 11.94 16.71
N ILE A 1037 -27.33 12.88 16.26
CA ILE A 1037 -27.77 14.18 15.75
C ILE A 1037 -27.31 14.29 14.30
N LEU A 1038 -28.26 14.45 13.40
CA LEU A 1038 -28.04 14.63 11.98
C LEU A 1038 -28.16 16.12 11.65
N VAL A 1039 -27.22 16.66 10.90
CA VAL A 1039 -27.15 18.07 10.53
C VAL A 1039 -27.02 18.16 9.01
N GLY A 1040 -27.93 18.86 8.36
CA GLY A 1040 -27.85 19.10 6.91
C GLY A 1040 -29.13 19.70 6.32
N CYS A 1041 -29.09 20.05 5.04
CA CYS A 1041 -30.22 20.65 4.32
C CYS A 1041 -31.25 19.59 3.91
N VAL A 1042 -32.44 19.61 4.52
CA VAL A 1042 -33.49 18.63 4.22
C VAL A 1042 -33.96 18.68 2.77
N PRO A 1043 -34.25 19.85 2.16
CA PRO A 1043 -34.63 19.91 0.74
C PRO A 1043 -33.60 19.27 -0.20
N ALA A 1044 -32.30 19.41 0.09
CA ALA A 1044 -31.23 18.85 -0.72
C ALA A 1044 -31.12 17.32 -0.62
N LEU A 1045 -31.47 16.76 0.54
CA LEU A 1045 -31.34 15.32 0.83
C LEU A 1045 -32.65 14.55 0.60
N ALA A 1046 -33.80 15.21 0.59
CA ALA A 1046 -35.12 14.58 0.57
C ALA A 1046 -35.38 13.69 -0.65
N ASN A 1047 -34.75 13.98 -1.79
CA ASN A 1047 -34.91 13.22 -3.03
C ASN A 1047 -33.95 12.01 -3.13
N LEU A 1048 -33.01 11.88 -2.19
CA LEU A 1048 -32.11 10.72 -2.17
C LEU A 1048 -32.79 9.51 -1.52
N PRO A 1049 -32.66 8.29 -2.08
CA PRO A 1049 -33.51 7.15 -1.72
C PRO A 1049 -33.55 6.82 -0.21
N THR A 1050 -32.39 6.71 0.43
CA THR A 1050 -32.30 6.35 1.86
C THR A 1050 -32.60 7.54 2.77
N PHE A 1051 -32.24 8.76 2.35
CA PHE A 1051 -32.51 9.97 3.12
C PHE A 1051 -34.00 10.31 3.16
N SER A 1052 -34.75 10.09 2.08
CA SER A 1052 -36.21 10.25 2.06
C SER A 1052 -36.87 9.43 3.18
N ARG A 1053 -36.43 8.17 3.33
CA ARG A 1053 -36.88 7.28 4.41
C ARG A 1053 -36.45 7.79 5.79
N LEU A 1054 -35.21 8.27 5.93
CA LEU A 1054 -34.68 8.81 7.19
C LEU A 1054 -35.42 10.07 7.66
N ILE A 1055 -35.64 11.02 6.75
CA ILE A 1055 -36.39 12.25 7.03
C ILE A 1055 -37.84 11.93 7.39
N THR A 1056 -38.48 11.00 6.66
CA THR A 1056 -39.83 10.53 6.97
C THR A 1056 -39.91 9.89 8.37
N TYR A 1057 -38.91 9.08 8.72
CA TYR A 1057 -38.79 8.49 10.06
C TYR A 1057 -38.66 9.57 11.13
N CYS A 1058 -37.76 10.55 10.97
CA CYS A 1058 -37.63 11.68 11.90
C CYS A 1058 -38.91 12.52 12.03
N ARG A 1059 -39.65 12.75 10.92
CA ARG A 1059 -40.96 13.43 10.96
C ARG A 1059 -41.97 12.64 11.78
N SER A 1060 -42.07 11.33 11.58
CA SER A 1060 -43.02 10.47 12.33
C SER A 1060 -42.75 10.45 13.84
N MET A 1061 -41.49 10.69 14.24
CA MET A 1061 -41.07 10.73 15.64
C MET A 1061 -41.09 12.14 16.24
N ASN A 1062 -41.49 13.17 15.47
CA ASN A 1062 -41.39 14.59 15.83
C ASN A 1062 -39.96 15.03 16.21
N THR A 1063 -38.95 14.52 15.51
CA THR A 1063 -37.53 14.83 15.77
C THR A 1063 -36.82 15.55 14.63
N LEU A 1064 -37.60 16.07 13.67
CA LEU A 1064 -37.09 17.00 12.66
C LEU A 1064 -37.21 18.44 13.18
N LEU A 1065 -36.07 19.10 13.41
CA LEU A 1065 -35.98 20.50 13.84
C LEU A 1065 -35.74 21.37 12.61
N ALA A 1066 -36.66 22.28 12.30
CA ALA A 1066 -36.49 23.28 11.26
C ALA A 1066 -35.92 24.57 11.85
N GLU A 1067 -34.92 25.18 11.20
CA GLU A 1067 -34.58 26.58 11.47
C GLU A 1067 -35.76 27.49 11.12
N PRO A 1068 -36.05 28.52 11.94
CA PRO A 1068 -36.90 29.61 11.50
C PRO A 1068 -36.21 30.30 10.32
N VAL A 1069 -36.90 30.38 9.18
CA VAL A 1069 -36.44 31.15 8.02
C VAL A 1069 -36.29 32.60 8.47
N VAL A 1070 -35.05 33.07 8.64
CA VAL A 1070 -34.76 34.49 8.81
C VAL A 1070 -35.01 35.13 7.44
N VAL A 1071 -36.21 35.65 7.24
CA VAL A 1071 -36.52 36.54 6.12
C VAL A 1071 -35.83 37.86 6.44
N THR A 1072 -34.60 38.05 5.95
CA THR A 1072 -34.02 39.39 5.87
C THR A 1072 -34.87 40.18 4.87
N ALA A 1073 -35.69 41.08 5.40
CA ALA A 1073 -36.39 42.06 4.58
C ALA A 1073 -35.33 42.99 3.94
N ARG A 1074 -35.21 42.87 2.61
CA ARG A 1074 -34.53 43.72 1.62
C ARG A 1074 -33.57 44.80 2.09
#